data_AF-A0AAN7QCI0-F1
#
_entry.id   AF-A0AAN7QCI0-F1
#
_cell.length_a   1.000
_cell.length_b   1.000
_cell.length_c   1.000
_cell.angle_alpha   90.00
_cell.angle_beta   90.00
_cell.angle_gamma   90.00
#
_symmetry.space_group_name_H-M   'P 1'
#
loop_
_entity.id
_entity.type
_entity.pdbx_description
1 polymer ?
#
loop_
_entity_poly.entity_id
_entity_poly.type
_entity_poly.pdbx_seq_one_letter_code
_entity_poly.pdbx_strand_id
1 'polypeptide(L)'
;MNKPSVFNGPEVTTPKDLLHYGDWEHRHVHNVYGLYHTVGTFEGLLKRSGNKLRPFVLTRAYFAGSQRYTAVWTGNNAAEWSHLAYSIPMCLSEALGGISLCGADVGGFFKNPDEELLQRWYQTGAWLSFYRAHAHIDTKRREPYLYNSDVQNRIRNALRQRYVHLPVWYTLFHEHEETGEPVIRPLVYHYPSDFNVFDIDNQLLVGLSIMVRPVTESRASSVSVYFPGGPNEIWYDVEDFKPFRGTGSINIPVSMDKVPVYYRGGSIIPRKDRPRRASTLTHDDPFTLYVALDDNKSAKGTLYIDDNESYDYKNNLYIYIKFTYKDGVLSSSLIDDARFSSAWIERVVIINPPSEKQKYYTSINARVLAMLITTCSGLHFGWTSPYVPVLLSDDSYIPMTNEQSSWVAVIYLIAGPCGATLTGITLDVFGRKPLLISSSLFFLVSWLLLAFARSLPELLIARFIAGFSDGLIFGATPIYLAEIVEKQIRGFVCSFITIVYLIGVLLVNIMGAYLSLQNSSLVSATLPIIFLLIFVWMPESPNYLLMKGDYEKAKECLSKLRPIDEVEKELQDIADSIKEDASIKFIHLFTSKVHRKSLLVVFGMRGGQQLSGIVAFIFYAQTVFNEASDVITPLMSVIILYSVQIVFSIVSSIFVDRVGRRPLLIVSISVVAIALLAEATFFYLRDVNHLDVDRLGWLPIGGLFVFMASFSIGMQIIPLFIVGEIFPTNIRAYGAAFSDIYYFLFAFIASKFFQVTKDTYGLYVPFFTFSACSIVGLIVIVKFVPETKNKTLHEIQLELKNAK
;
A
#
# COMPACT_ATOMS: atom_id res chain seq x y z
N MET A 1 51.21 9.43 25.83
CA MET A 1 52.49 10.08 25.48
C MET A 1 53.45 8.96 25.12
N ASN A 2 54.18 9.06 23.99
CA ASN A 2 55.06 7.99 23.51
C ASN A 2 56.37 7.87 24.29
N LYS A 3 56.43 8.46 25.49
CA LYS A 3 57.62 8.64 26.33
C LYS A 3 57.21 9.24 27.68
N PRO A 4 58.11 9.30 28.68
CA PRO A 4 57.92 10.12 29.88
C PRO A 4 57.55 11.57 29.52
N SER A 5 56.66 12.16 30.31
CA SER A 5 56.06 13.45 30.02
C SER A 5 57.07 14.60 30.17
N VAL A 6 57.44 15.23 29.05
CA VAL A 6 58.23 16.47 29.03
C VAL A 6 57.32 17.58 28.52
N PHE A 7 56.75 18.35 29.45
CA PHE A 7 55.82 19.44 29.13
C PHE A 7 56.54 20.77 28.85
N ASN A 8 57.77 20.92 29.35
CA ASN A 8 58.57 22.13 29.21
C ASN A 8 59.82 21.80 28.38
N GLY A 9 59.88 22.31 27.15
CA GLY A 9 61.02 22.13 26.23
C GLY A 9 60.67 22.57 24.80
N PRO A 10 61.67 22.91 23.98
CA PRO A 10 61.45 23.50 22.65
C PRO A 10 60.67 22.57 21.69
N GLU A 11 60.85 21.25 21.82
CA GLU A 11 60.17 20.25 21.00
C GLU A 11 59.03 19.52 21.75
N VAL A 12 58.71 19.92 23.00
CA VAL A 12 57.79 19.17 23.90
C VAL A 12 58.14 17.66 23.92
N THR A 13 59.45 17.40 23.86
CA THR A 13 60.03 16.06 23.86
C THR A 13 61.31 15.98 24.66
N THR A 14 61.63 14.77 25.11
CA THR A 14 62.94 14.47 25.69
C THR A 14 64.02 14.74 24.62
N PRO A 15 65.20 15.29 24.99
CA PRO A 15 66.29 15.50 24.06
C PRO A 15 66.61 14.24 23.24
N LYS A 16 66.84 14.41 21.93
CA LYS A 16 67.01 13.30 20.98
C LYS A 16 68.25 12.44 21.27
N ASP A 17 69.26 13.05 21.87
CA ASP A 17 70.54 12.48 22.30
C ASP A 17 70.54 11.95 23.74
N LEU A 18 69.41 12.02 24.45
CA LEU A 18 69.30 11.42 25.78
C LEU A 18 69.49 9.91 25.69
N LEU A 19 70.44 9.38 26.46
CA LEU A 19 70.80 7.96 26.46
C LEU A 19 69.86 7.14 27.36
N HIS A 20 69.32 6.05 26.81
CA HIS A 20 68.60 4.99 27.51
C HIS A 20 69.57 3.85 27.87
N TYR A 21 69.12 2.89 28.68
CA TYR A 21 69.91 1.70 29.03
C TYR A 21 70.43 0.98 27.77
N GLY A 22 71.71 0.59 27.78
CA GLY A 22 72.38 -0.06 26.64
C GLY A 22 72.82 0.90 25.53
N ASP A 23 73.10 2.16 25.86
CA ASP A 23 73.66 3.19 24.95
C ASP A 23 72.76 3.56 23.75
N TRP A 24 71.44 3.42 23.91
CA TRP A 24 70.47 3.82 22.88
C TRP A 24 70.07 5.30 23.03
N GLU A 25 70.33 6.12 22.03
CA GLU A 25 69.76 7.48 21.99
C GLU A 25 68.23 7.48 21.92
N HIS A 26 67.59 8.49 22.52
CA HIS A 26 66.15 8.64 22.52
C HIS A 26 65.55 8.65 21.11
N ARG A 27 66.23 9.24 20.11
CA ARG A 27 65.75 9.25 18.71
C ARG A 27 65.53 7.85 18.13
N HIS A 28 66.29 6.85 18.58
CA HIS A 28 66.15 5.47 18.12
C HIS A 28 64.91 4.80 18.71
N VAL A 29 64.55 5.16 19.94
CA VAL A 29 63.48 4.49 20.69
C VAL A 29 62.19 5.31 20.79
N HIS A 30 62.21 6.58 20.36
CA HIS A 30 61.14 7.56 20.60
C HIS A 30 59.75 7.05 20.21
N ASN A 31 59.64 6.49 19.00
CA ASN A 31 58.36 6.00 18.49
C ASN A 31 58.02 4.60 19.03
N VAL A 32 59.01 3.71 19.16
CA VAL A 32 58.79 2.32 19.61
C VAL A 32 58.55 2.19 21.11
N TYR A 33 58.89 3.20 21.91
CA TYR A 33 58.63 3.19 23.35
C TYR A 33 57.14 2.99 23.67
N GLY A 34 56.24 3.65 22.91
CA GLY A 34 54.79 3.48 23.07
C GLY A 34 54.32 2.03 22.83
N LEU A 35 54.95 1.33 21.88
CA LEU A 35 54.70 -0.09 21.63
C LEU A 35 55.19 -0.95 22.80
N TYR A 36 56.44 -0.82 23.23
CA TYR A 36 56.99 -1.65 24.30
C TYR A 36 56.32 -1.41 25.66
N HIS A 37 55.91 -0.18 25.94
CA HIS A 37 55.11 0.13 27.13
C HIS A 37 53.78 -0.62 27.13
N THR A 38 53.10 -0.63 25.98
CA THR A 38 51.86 -1.39 25.78
C THR A 38 52.08 -2.90 25.90
N VAL A 39 53.13 -3.43 25.27
CA VAL A 39 53.49 -4.86 25.33
C VAL A 39 53.76 -5.30 26.77
N GLY A 40 54.60 -4.56 27.50
CA GLY A 40 54.91 -4.87 28.89
C GLY A 40 53.66 -4.83 29.79
N THR A 41 52.77 -3.86 29.56
CA THR A 41 51.49 -3.78 30.29
C THR A 41 50.60 -4.98 29.98
N PHE A 42 50.45 -5.34 28.70
CA PHE A 42 49.66 -6.46 28.25
C PHE A 42 50.17 -7.80 28.82
N GLU A 43 51.47 -8.05 28.71
CA GLU A 43 52.11 -9.24 29.28
C GLU A 43 51.97 -9.31 30.81
N GLY A 44 52.07 -8.17 31.49
CA GLY A 44 51.88 -8.09 32.93
C GLY A 44 50.45 -8.47 33.33
N LEU A 45 49.44 -7.97 32.62
CA LEU A 45 48.04 -8.32 32.83
C LEU A 45 47.75 -9.80 32.53
N LEU A 46 48.36 -10.33 31.47
CA LEU A 46 48.24 -11.73 31.09
C LEU A 46 48.85 -12.65 32.15
N LYS A 47 50.07 -12.36 32.63
CA LYS A 47 50.72 -13.08 33.72
C LYS A 47 49.88 -13.02 35.01
N ARG A 48 49.32 -11.84 35.33
CA ARG A 48 48.46 -11.65 36.50
C ARG A 48 47.21 -12.54 36.47
N SER A 49 46.65 -12.82 35.29
CA SER A 49 45.48 -13.70 35.15
C SER A 49 45.84 -15.19 35.03
N GLY A 50 47.12 -15.56 35.17
CA GLY A 50 47.59 -16.93 34.92
C GLY A 50 47.46 -17.34 33.45
N ASN A 51 47.59 -16.38 32.53
CA ASN A 51 47.41 -16.53 31.09
C ASN A 51 46.00 -16.99 30.66
N LYS A 52 44.99 -16.77 31.51
CA LYS A 52 43.61 -17.20 31.21
C LYS A 52 42.79 -16.10 30.55
N LEU A 53 42.83 -14.88 31.08
CA LEU A 53 41.94 -13.78 30.66
C LEU A 53 42.60 -12.90 29.58
N ARG A 54 41.80 -12.46 28.61
CA ARG A 54 42.19 -11.48 27.58
C ARG A 54 42.41 -10.09 28.21
N PRO A 55 43.62 -9.51 28.12
CA PRO A 55 43.86 -8.16 28.65
C PRO A 55 43.18 -7.08 27.82
N PHE A 56 42.54 -6.12 28.48
CA PHE A 56 42.15 -4.85 27.86
C PHE A 56 43.16 -3.77 28.24
N VAL A 57 43.90 -3.27 27.24
CA VAL A 57 44.78 -2.10 27.37
C VAL A 57 44.21 -1.01 26.49
N LEU A 58 44.15 0.21 27.02
CA LEU A 58 43.77 1.40 26.28
C LEU A 58 44.93 2.38 26.35
N THR A 59 45.49 2.73 25.20
CA THR A 59 46.66 3.61 25.12
C THR A 59 46.38 4.86 24.29
N ARG A 60 47.08 5.95 24.65
CA ARG A 60 47.26 7.11 23.76
C ARG A 60 48.39 6.92 22.77
N ALA A 61 49.34 6.08 23.17
CA ALA A 61 50.69 6.05 22.67
C ALA A 61 50.94 4.72 22.02
N TYR A 62 51.15 4.74 20.71
CA TYR A 62 51.23 3.54 19.90
C TYR A 62 52.18 3.74 18.72
N PHE A 63 52.61 2.62 18.15
CA PHE A 63 53.41 2.53 16.93
C PHE A 63 52.92 1.34 16.11
N ALA A 64 53.44 1.17 14.90
CA ALA A 64 53.13 -0.01 14.09
C ALA A 64 53.39 -1.29 14.89
N GLY A 65 52.41 -2.20 14.94
CA GLY A 65 52.45 -3.43 15.74
C GLY A 65 51.65 -3.34 17.05
N SER A 66 51.27 -2.15 17.52
CA SER A 66 50.50 -2.00 18.77
C SER A 66 49.09 -2.59 18.70
N GLN A 67 48.48 -2.73 17.51
CA GLN A 67 47.13 -3.28 17.31
C GLN A 67 46.94 -4.68 17.92
N ARG A 68 48.01 -5.44 18.10
CA ARG A 68 47.99 -6.79 18.70
C ARG A 68 47.74 -6.78 20.21
N TYR A 69 47.91 -5.63 20.87
CA TYR A 69 48.01 -5.55 22.32
C TYR A 69 47.10 -4.50 22.96
N THR A 70 46.48 -3.60 22.19
CA THR A 70 45.76 -2.45 22.78
C THR A 70 44.67 -1.90 21.89
N ALA A 71 43.64 -1.34 22.54
CA ALA A 71 42.78 -0.31 21.99
C ALA A 71 43.50 1.04 21.99
N VAL A 72 43.12 1.93 21.08
CA VAL A 72 43.64 3.29 21.00
C VAL A 72 42.51 4.29 21.22
N TRP A 73 42.84 5.39 21.88
CA TRP A 73 41.97 6.56 21.87
C TRP A 73 42.70 7.70 21.15
N THR A 74 41.98 8.43 20.31
CA THR A 74 42.53 9.40 19.32
C THR A 74 43.11 10.67 19.95
N GLY A 75 43.11 10.79 21.28
CA GLY A 75 43.59 11.96 22.00
C GLY A 75 42.47 12.83 22.59
N ASN A 76 42.86 13.80 23.42
CA ASN A 76 41.94 14.68 24.12
C ASN A 76 41.28 15.65 23.13
N ASN A 77 40.11 15.30 22.59
CA ASN A 77 39.31 16.17 21.74
C ASN A 77 38.63 17.28 22.57
N ALA A 78 38.38 18.43 21.96
CA ALA A 78 37.56 19.48 22.54
C ALA A 78 36.07 19.19 22.31
N ALA A 79 35.21 19.66 23.21
CA ALA A 79 33.76 19.65 23.04
C ALA A 79 33.31 20.70 22.00
N GLU A 80 33.69 20.49 20.74
CA GLU A 80 33.40 21.38 19.60
C GLU A 80 32.94 20.57 18.38
N TRP A 81 32.11 21.18 17.52
CA TRP A 81 31.57 20.53 16.31
C TRP A 81 32.66 20.11 15.33
N SER A 82 33.72 20.92 15.16
CA SER A 82 34.86 20.56 14.32
C SER A 82 35.57 19.29 14.82
N HIS A 83 35.75 19.15 16.12
CA HIS A 83 36.36 17.95 16.72
C HIS A 83 35.45 16.71 16.62
N LEU A 84 34.13 16.89 16.64
CA LEU A 84 33.19 15.82 16.33
C LEU A 84 33.37 15.36 14.87
N ALA A 85 33.40 16.30 13.93
CA ALA A 85 33.62 16.01 12.52
C ALA A 85 34.97 15.30 12.28
N TYR A 86 36.07 15.81 12.85
CA TYR A 86 37.41 15.24 12.68
C TYR A 86 37.57 13.85 13.29
N SER A 87 36.75 13.48 14.28
CA SER A 87 36.84 12.16 14.90
C SER A 87 36.64 11.01 13.90
N ILE A 88 35.84 11.24 12.84
CA ILE A 88 35.54 10.24 11.81
C ILE A 88 36.77 9.96 10.92
N PRO A 89 37.33 10.93 10.17
CA PRO A 89 38.52 10.70 9.35
C PRO A 89 39.73 10.24 10.15
N MET A 90 39.89 10.69 11.40
CA MET A 90 40.95 10.21 12.28
C MET A 90 40.83 8.71 12.54
N CYS A 91 39.65 8.24 12.96
CA CYS A 91 39.43 6.81 13.23
C CYS A 91 39.52 5.98 11.94
N LEU A 92 39.01 6.49 10.81
CA LEU A 92 39.13 5.82 9.51
C LEU A 92 40.60 5.65 9.09
N SER A 93 41.42 6.68 9.30
CA SER A 93 42.85 6.64 8.99
C SER A 93 43.60 5.66 9.90
N GLU A 94 43.30 5.65 11.20
CA GLU A 94 43.87 4.68 12.15
C GLU A 94 43.48 3.24 11.80
N ALA A 95 42.21 3.02 11.46
CA ALA A 95 41.69 1.71 11.07
C ALA A 95 42.35 1.18 9.79
N LEU A 96 42.51 2.03 8.77
CA LEU A 96 43.31 1.70 7.58
C LEU A 96 44.79 1.41 7.90
N GLY A 97 45.34 2.08 8.91
CA GLY A 97 46.68 1.81 9.45
C GLY A 97 46.79 0.53 10.28
N GLY A 98 45.70 -0.23 10.42
CA GLY A 98 45.64 -1.50 11.15
C GLY A 98 45.23 -1.36 12.63
N ILE A 99 44.98 -0.15 13.13
CA ILE A 99 44.51 0.10 14.50
C ILE A 99 42.98 0.26 14.44
N SER A 100 42.26 -0.86 14.35
CA SER A 100 40.80 -0.84 14.19
C SER A 100 40.02 -0.66 15.49
N LEU A 101 40.60 -0.88 16.67
CA LEU A 101 39.94 -0.62 17.95
C LEU A 101 40.26 0.79 18.44
N CYS A 102 39.75 1.80 17.72
CA CYS A 102 40.03 3.22 17.96
C CYS A 102 38.77 4.07 18.14
N GLY A 103 38.90 5.25 18.76
CA GLY A 103 37.78 6.16 19.01
C GLY A 103 38.13 7.41 19.82
N ALA A 104 37.22 8.39 19.80
CA ALA A 104 37.37 9.67 20.51
C ALA A 104 36.60 9.70 21.84
N ASP A 105 36.88 10.69 22.69
CA ASP A 105 36.12 10.88 23.93
C ASP A 105 34.74 11.50 23.62
N VAL A 106 33.69 10.73 23.88
CA VAL A 106 32.30 11.11 23.61
C VAL A 106 31.91 12.29 24.50
N GLY A 107 31.51 13.39 23.86
CA GLY A 107 31.15 14.64 24.52
C GLY A 107 32.31 15.63 24.67
N GLY A 108 33.53 15.26 24.25
CA GLY A 108 34.73 16.11 24.34
C GLY A 108 35.45 16.03 25.69
N PHE A 109 36.77 15.84 25.67
CA PHE A 109 37.60 15.83 26.87
C PHE A 109 37.73 17.23 27.49
N PHE A 110 38.03 18.24 26.66
CA PHE A 110 38.13 19.65 27.07
C PHE A 110 36.84 20.42 26.77
N LYS A 111 36.70 21.61 27.36
CA LYS A 111 35.53 22.51 27.20
C LYS A 111 34.22 21.83 27.65
N ASN A 112 33.09 22.48 27.39
CA ASN A 112 31.76 21.99 27.77
C ASN A 112 30.85 22.02 26.53
N PRO A 113 30.26 20.89 26.10
CA PRO A 113 29.31 20.88 25.00
C PRO A 113 27.98 21.50 25.42
N ASP A 114 27.25 22.07 24.47
CA ASP A 114 25.82 22.29 24.65
C ASP A 114 25.05 20.95 24.55
N GLU A 115 23.76 20.97 24.84
CA GLU A 115 22.94 19.76 24.82
C GLU A 115 22.91 19.09 23.44
N GLU A 116 22.87 19.89 22.37
CA GLU A 116 22.80 19.39 20.99
C GLU A 116 24.08 18.62 20.63
N LEU A 117 25.23 19.25 20.84
CA LEU A 117 26.54 18.68 20.56
C LEU A 117 26.78 17.42 21.40
N LEU A 118 26.39 17.42 22.68
CA LEU A 118 26.52 16.24 23.53
C LEU A 118 25.72 15.06 22.94
N GLN A 119 24.47 15.28 22.56
CA GLN A 119 23.63 14.23 21.96
C GLN A 119 24.22 13.73 20.62
N ARG A 120 24.74 14.62 19.76
CA ARG A 120 25.40 14.24 18.49
C ARG A 120 26.71 13.47 18.71
N TRP A 121 27.44 13.75 19.79
CA TRP A 121 28.59 12.93 20.19
C TRP A 121 28.20 11.51 20.55
N TYR A 122 27.15 11.30 21.36
CA TYR A 122 26.67 9.96 21.70
C TYR A 122 26.19 9.21 20.45
N GLN A 123 25.49 9.89 19.54
CA GLN A 123 25.01 9.32 18.29
C GLN A 123 26.15 8.90 17.35
N THR A 124 27.16 9.75 17.19
CA THR A 124 28.33 9.48 16.34
C THR A 124 29.21 8.39 16.93
N GLY A 125 29.54 8.51 18.23
CA GLY A 125 30.40 7.57 18.93
C GLY A 125 29.85 6.14 18.98
N ALA A 126 28.52 5.96 18.94
CA ALA A 126 27.90 4.64 18.87
C ALA A 126 28.36 3.82 17.65
N TRP A 127 28.86 4.49 16.60
CA TRP A 127 29.32 3.89 15.36
C TRP A 127 30.85 3.95 15.18
N LEU A 128 31.60 4.36 16.21
CA LEU A 128 33.05 4.20 16.27
C LEU A 128 33.41 2.92 17.02
N SER A 129 34.54 2.31 16.66
CA SER A 129 35.00 1.03 17.22
C SER A 129 35.21 1.05 18.73
N PHE A 130 35.76 2.15 19.27
CA PHE A 130 35.89 2.41 20.71
C PHE A 130 34.91 3.50 21.14
N TYR A 131 34.18 3.26 22.23
CA TYR A 131 33.08 4.12 22.67
C TYR A 131 33.12 4.37 24.18
N ARG A 132 33.49 5.59 24.57
CA ARG A 132 33.63 5.99 25.98
C ARG A 132 33.30 7.47 26.16
N ALA A 133 32.47 7.77 27.16
CA ALA A 133 32.34 9.13 27.68
C ALA A 133 33.45 9.41 28.70
N HIS A 134 34.26 10.43 28.45
CA HIS A 134 35.38 10.82 29.32
C HIS A 134 35.60 12.33 29.22
N ALA A 135 35.85 12.99 30.35
CA ALA A 135 36.02 14.43 30.42
C ALA A 135 37.09 14.81 31.44
N HIS A 136 37.73 15.96 31.22
CA HIS A 136 38.68 16.53 32.17
C HIS A 136 37.99 16.90 33.48
N ILE A 137 38.71 16.75 34.60
CA ILE A 137 38.18 16.97 35.96
C ILE A 137 37.65 18.40 36.17
N ASP A 138 38.22 19.39 35.47
CA ASP A 138 37.83 20.80 35.57
C ASP A 138 36.61 21.18 34.71
N THR A 139 36.02 20.23 34.00
CA THR A 139 34.84 20.52 33.17
C THR A 139 33.53 20.33 33.94
N LYS A 140 32.44 20.87 33.41
CA LYS A 140 31.10 20.62 33.96
C LYS A 140 30.78 19.13 33.82
N ARG A 141 30.11 18.62 34.86
CA ARG A 141 29.47 17.30 34.84
C ARG A 141 28.49 17.23 33.66
N ARG A 142 28.50 16.09 32.97
CA ARG A 142 27.77 15.86 31.70
C ARG A 142 27.28 14.42 31.56
N GLU A 143 27.16 13.72 32.69
CA GLU A 143 26.60 12.39 32.77
C GLU A 143 25.13 12.43 32.31
N PRO A 144 24.65 11.42 31.57
CA PRO A 144 23.32 11.48 30.94
C PRO A 144 22.17 11.78 31.92
N TYR A 145 22.25 11.30 33.17
CA TYR A 145 21.21 11.49 34.18
C TYR A 145 21.07 12.93 34.72
N LEU A 146 21.94 13.85 34.31
CA LEU A 146 21.88 15.26 34.72
C LEU A 146 20.95 16.11 33.84
N TYR A 147 20.56 15.59 32.68
CA TYR A 147 19.75 16.31 31.68
C TYR A 147 18.27 15.96 31.78
N ASN A 148 17.41 16.69 31.07
CA ASN A 148 15.98 16.40 31.00
C ASN A 148 15.68 15.05 30.33
N SER A 149 14.42 14.61 30.40
CA SER A 149 13.97 13.33 29.85
C SER A 149 14.25 13.16 28.36
N ASP A 150 14.17 14.22 27.57
CA ASP A 150 14.31 14.15 26.12
C ASP A 150 15.77 13.88 25.72
N VAL A 151 16.71 14.61 26.32
CA VAL A 151 18.14 14.38 26.15
C VAL A 151 18.53 12.98 26.65
N GLN A 152 18.01 12.57 27.81
CA GLN A 152 18.23 11.23 28.33
C GLN A 152 17.72 10.13 27.39
N ASN A 153 16.52 10.31 26.80
CA ASN A 153 15.93 9.35 25.88
C ASN A 153 16.77 9.21 24.61
N ARG A 154 17.26 10.32 24.04
CA ARG A 154 18.11 10.31 22.84
C ARG A 154 19.46 9.67 23.08
N ILE A 155 20.12 10.00 24.20
CA ILE A 155 21.37 9.33 24.60
C ILE A 155 21.13 7.84 24.83
N ARG A 156 20.03 7.46 25.50
CA ARG A 156 19.65 6.07 25.73
C ARG A 156 19.42 5.33 24.40
N ASN A 157 18.80 5.98 23.41
CA ASN A 157 18.58 5.39 22.10
C ASN A 157 19.90 5.16 21.35
N ALA A 158 20.82 6.13 21.37
CA ALA A 158 22.16 5.96 20.80
C ALA A 158 22.93 4.81 21.47
N LEU A 159 22.86 4.71 22.80
CA LEU A 159 23.42 3.60 23.56
C LEU A 159 22.78 2.26 23.14
N ARG A 160 21.45 2.19 23.06
CA ARG A 160 20.75 0.98 22.60
C ARG A 160 21.22 0.58 21.21
N GLN A 161 21.33 1.51 20.26
CA GLN A 161 21.83 1.20 18.91
C GLN A 161 23.25 0.60 18.96
N ARG A 162 24.16 1.14 19.78
CA ARG A 162 25.48 0.52 19.97
C ARG A 162 25.37 -0.92 20.48
N TYR A 163 24.63 -1.13 21.57
CA TYR A 163 24.62 -2.39 22.29
C TYR A 163 23.88 -3.52 21.56
N VAL A 164 22.80 -3.22 20.82
CA VAL A 164 22.10 -4.25 20.02
C VAL A 164 22.96 -4.78 18.87
N HIS A 165 23.91 -3.98 18.37
CA HIS A 165 24.85 -4.36 17.31
C HIS A 165 26.19 -4.93 17.83
N LEU A 166 26.37 -5.16 19.13
CA LEU A 166 27.59 -5.79 19.65
C LEU A 166 28.00 -7.09 18.95
N PRO A 167 27.06 -7.99 18.56
CA PRO A 167 27.44 -9.18 17.79
C PRO A 167 28.16 -8.88 16.47
N VAL A 168 27.77 -7.79 15.80
CA VAL A 168 28.43 -7.32 14.57
C VAL A 168 29.85 -6.84 14.89
N TRP A 169 30.00 -5.97 15.89
CA TRP A 169 31.31 -5.46 16.30
C TRP A 169 32.27 -6.60 16.66
N TYR A 170 31.79 -7.56 17.46
CA TYR A 170 32.59 -8.69 17.91
C TYR A 170 33.01 -9.60 16.76
N THR A 171 32.08 -9.91 15.85
CA THR A 171 32.37 -10.69 14.64
C THR A 171 33.40 -9.98 13.75
N LEU A 172 33.27 -8.67 13.55
CA LEU A 172 34.23 -7.90 12.76
C LEU A 172 35.62 -7.83 13.39
N PHE A 173 35.73 -7.83 14.73
CA PHE A 173 37.04 -7.88 15.39
C PHE A 173 37.73 -9.24 15.23
N HIS A 174 36.97 -10.34 15.26
CA HIS A 174 37.51 -11.65 14.91
C HIS A 174 37.95 -11.70 13.45
N GLU A 175 37.13 -11.21 12.52
CA GLU A 175 37.48 -11.14 11.09
C GLU A 175 38.70 -10.24 10.85
N HIS A 176 38.85 -9.15 11.62
CA HIS A 176 40.02 -8.27 11.60
C HIS A 176 41.29 -8.99 12.11
N GLU A 177 41.20 -9.81 13.15
CA GLU A 177 42.32 -10.63 13.65
C GLU A 177 42.82 -11.61 12.58
N GLU A 178 41.89 -12.23 11.85
CA GLU A 178 42.19 -13.24 10.81
C GLU A 178 42.69 -12.62 9.49
N THR A 179 42.03 -11.55 9.02
CA THR A 179 42.23 -11.03 7.66
C THR A 179 42.98 -9.70 7.61
N GLY A 180 43.04 -8.98 8.74
CA GLY A 180 43.53 -7.61 8.79
C GLY A 180 42.57 -6.55 8.23
N GLU A 181 41.39 -6.92 7.72
CA GLU A 181 40.43 -5.96 7.19
C GLU A 181 39.96 -4.98 8.29
N PRO A 182 39.89 -3.66 8.03
CA PRO A 182 39.49 -2.70 9.07
C PRO A 182 38.06 -2.92 9.56
N VAL A 183 37.79 -2.71 10.85
CA VAL A 183 36.43 -2.88 11.40
C VAL A 183 35.49 -1.78 10.93
N ILE A 184 35.95 -0.54 10.99
CA ILE A 184 35.32 0.61 10.31
C ILE A 184 36.12 0.95 9.07
N ARG A 185 35.45 1.28 7.97
CA ARG A 185 36.08 1.43 6.65
C ARG A 185 35.59 2.71 5.97
N PRO A 186 36.48 3.47 5.30
CA PRO A 186 36.03 4.53 4.40
C PRO A 186 35.38 3.89 3.18
N LEU A 187 34.49 4.61 2.51
CA LEU A 187 33.78 4.10 1.33
C LEU A 187 34.75 3.65 0.22
N VAL A 188 35.84 4.39 0.00
CA VAL A 188 36.86 4.06 -1.01
C VAL A 188 37.51 2.69 -0.83
N TYR A 189 37.54 2.14 0.40
CA TYR A 189 38.07 0.80 0.66
C TYR A 189 37.25 -0.28 -0.06
N HIS A 190 35.93 -0.10 -0.14
CA HIS A 190 35.00 -1.04 -0.75
C HIS A 190 34.57 -0.69 -2.17
N TYR A 191 34.64 0.60 -2.52
CA TYR A 191 34.24 1.12 -3.82
C TYR A 191 35.41 1.85 -4.51
N PRO A 192 36.57 1.19 -4.74
CA PRO A 192 37.76 1.85 -5.29
C PRO A 192 37.56 2.33 -6.74
N SER A 193 36.57 1.79 -7.46
CA SER A 193 36.23 2.19 -8.82
C SER A 193 35.27 3.38 -8.90
N ASP A 194 34.71 3.83 -7.77
CA ASP A 194 33.81 4.97 -7.71
C ASP A 194 34.58 6.22 -7.25
N PHE A 195 35.02 7.05 -8.19
CA PHE A 195 35.83 8.24 -7.86
C PHE A 195 35.09 9.25 -6.98
N ASN A 196 33.75 9.21 -6.91
CA ASN A 196 32.98 10.13 -6.09
C ASN A 196 33.12 9.85 -4.59
N VAL A 197 33.60 8.66 -4.19
CA VAL A 197 33.74 8.32 -2.77
C VAL A 197 35.10 8.69 -2.16
N PHE A 198 36.04 9.18 -2.96
CA PHE A 198 37.44 9.39 -2.54
C PHE A 198 37.56 10.52 -1.50
N ASP A 199 36.78 11.58 -1.68
CA ASP A 199 36.77 12.75 -0.80
C ASP A 199 35.70 12.66 0.30
N ILE A 200 35.01 11.52 0.43
CA ILE A 200 33.98 11.32 1.45
C ILE A 200 34.61 10.80 2.74
N ASP A 201 34.85 11.72 3.67
CA ASP A 201 35.43 11.46 4.99
C ASP A 201 34.42 11.55 6.14
N ASN A 202 33.18 11.89 5.81
CA ASN A 202 32.09 12.14 6.75
C ASN A 202 31.07 10.97 6.81
N GLN A 203 31.30 9.92 6.02
CA GLN A 203 30.57 8.64 6.04
C GLN A 203 31.53 7.49 6.32
N LEU A 204 31.04 6.46 6.99
CA LEU A 204 31.81 5.24 7.27
C LEU A 204 30.96 3.99 7.09
N LEU A 205 31.64 2.88 6.80
CA LEU A 205 31.09 1.55 6.83
C LEU A 205 31.52 0.85 8.10
N VAL A 206 30.61 0.10 8.73
CA VAL A 206 30.93 -0.88 9.77
C VAL A 206 30.91 -2.24 9.10
N GLY A 207 32.10 -2.79 8.85
CA GLY A 207 32.28 -3.95 7.99
C GLY A 207 31.77 -3.70 6.57
N LEU A 208 31.03 -4.67 6.03
CA LEU A 208 30.39 -4.63 4.72
C LEU A 208 28.87 -4.37 4.78
N SER A 209 28.27 -4.44 5.97
CA SER A 209 26.82 -4.61 6.13
C SER A 209 26.09 -3.36 6.62
N ILE A 210 26.79 -2.37 7.16
CA ILE A 210 26.18 -1.16 7.72
C ILE A 210 26.93 0.09 7.21
N MET A 211 26.19 1.08 6.73
CA MET A 211 26.68 2.41 6.39
C MET A 211 26.12 3.46 7.34
N VAL A 212 26.95 4.41 7.77
CA VAL A 212 26.59 5.45 8.72
C VAL A 212 27.01 6.81 8.17
N ARG A 213 26.11 7.79 8.20
CA ARG A 213 26.43 9.22 8.03
C ARG A 213 26.08 9.95 9.32
N PRO A 214 27.05 10.14 10.24
CA PRO A 214 26.82 10.92 11.46
C PRO A 214 26.43 12.36 11.14
N VAL A 215 25.71 13.03 12.04
CA VAL A 215 25.38 14.47 11.89
C VAL A 215 26.39 15.29 12.68
N THR A 216 27.21 16.05 11.96
CA THR A 216 28.41 16.72 12.49
C THR A 216 28.33 18.24 12.46
N GLU A 217 27.18 18.77 12.05
CA GLU A 217 26.88 20.18 11.89
C GLU A 217 25.78 20.64 12.88
N SER A 218 25.94 21.82 13.47
CA SER A 218 24.96 22.38 14.41
C SER A 218 23.66 22.77 13.70
N ARG A 219 22.52 22.46 14.33
CA ARG A 219 21.15 22.76 13.88
C ARG A 219 20.83 22.23 12.49
N ALA A 220 21.49 21.15 12.08
CA ALA A 220 21.24 20.52 10.79
C ALA A 220 19.80 19.97 10.73
N SER A 221 19.06 20.36 9.70
CA SER A 221 17.74 19.84 9.36
C SER A 221 17.78 18.77 8.26
N SER A 222 18.90 18.68 7.54
CA SER A 222 19.19 17.64 6.57
C SER A 222 20.69 17.45 6.42
N VAL A 223 21.11 16.26 5.97
CA VAL A 223 22.51 15.97 5.60
C VAL A 223 22.54 15.27 4.24
N SER A 224 23.61 15.50 3.49
CA SER A 224 23.84 14.79 2.23
C SER A 224 24.41 13.40 2.52
N VAL A 225 23.78 12.37 1.95
CA VAL A 225 24.21 10.97 2.05
C VAL A 225 24.47 10.43 0.65
N TYR A 226 25.70 10.00 0.40
CA TYR A 226 26.10 9.29 -0.80
C TYR A 226 25.81 7.78 -0.65
N PHE A 227 25.05 7.22 -1.58
CA PHE A 227 24.76 5.79 -1.64
C PHE A 227 25.63 5.14 -2.73
N PRO A 228 26.65 4.33 -2.37
CA PRO A 228 27.53 3.69 -3.34
C PRO A 228 26.91 2.41 -3.95
N GLY A 229 27.55 1.87 -4.99
CA GLY A 229 27.16 0.60 -5.64
C GLY A 229 26.20 0.74 -6.83
N GLY A 230 25.82 1.98 -7.18
CA GLY A 230 24.99 2.26 -8.36
C GLY A 230 23.55 1.73 -8.24
N PRO A 231 22.85 1.49 -9.37
CA PRO A 231 21.45 1.04 -9.34
C PRO A 231 21.28 -0.40 -8.86
N ASN A 232 22.35 -1.20 -8.82
CA ASN A 232 22.30 -2.62 -8.46
C ASN A 232 22.46 -2.88 -6.96
N GLU A 233 22.76 -1.84 -6.19
CA GLU A 233 22.95 -1.95 -4.76
C GLU A 233 21.87 -1.16 -4.02
N ILE A 234 21.28 -1.80 -3.02
CA ILE A 234 20.18 -1.27 -2.24
C ILE A 234 20.64 -1.11 -0.79
N TRP A 235 20.23 -0.01 -0.18
CA TRP A 235 20.53 0.35 1.20
C TRP A 235 19.21 0.60 1.92
N TYR A 236 18.97 -0.08 3.05
CA TYR A 236 17.74 0.04 3.82
C TYR A 236 18.00 0.87 5.06
N ASP A 237 17.22 1.92 5.29
CA ASP A 237 17.29 2.66 6.55
C ASP A 237 16.98 1.74 7.74
N VAL A 238 17.78 1.82 8.81
CA VAL A 238 17.66 0.86 9.92
C VAL A 238 16.43 1.07 10.80
N GLU A 239 15.75 2.21 10.68
CA GLU A 239 14.57 2.54 11.50
C GLU A 239 13.27 2.18 10.80
N ASP A 240 13.10 2.58 9.53
CA ASP A 240 11.86 2.38 8.77
C ASP A 240 11.98 1.39 7.60
N PHE A 241 13.19 0.86 7.38
CA PHE A 241 13.51 -0.07 6.29
C PHE A 241 13.23 0.47 4.90
N LYS A 242 13.13 1.79 4.74
CA LYS A 242 12.97 2.43 3.44
C LYS A 242 14.20 2.15 2.57
N PRO A 243 14.01 1.70 1.32
CA PRO A 243 15.12 1.42 0.42
C PRO A 243 15.64 2.69 -0.27
N PHE A 244 16.96 2.73 -0.44
CA PHE A 244 17.73 3.74 -1.17
C PHE A 244 18.68 3.05 -2.15
N ARG A 245 18.95 3.69 -3.29
CA ARG A 245 19.85 3.17 -4.33
C ARG A 245 20.85 4.23 -4.77
N GLY A 246 22.01 3.77 -5.21
CA GLY A 246 23.09 4.63 -5.68
C GLY A 246 22.76 5.31 -7.00
N THR A 247 22.35 6.58 -6.92
CA THR A 247 22.26 7.50 -8.08
C THR A 247 22.98 8.84 -7.79
N GLY A 248 23.87 8.84 -6.79
CA GLY A 248 24.56 10.03 -6.27
C GLY A 248 24.16 10.35 -4.82
N SER A 249 24.44 11.57 -4.39
CA SER A 249 24.11 12.05 -3.05
C SER A 249 22.64 12.47 -2.93
N ILE A 250 21.98 12.03 -1.87
CA ILE A 250 20.59 12.37 -1.54
C ILE A 250 20.58 13.16 -0.24
N ASN A 251 19.85 14.28 -0.20
CA ASN A 251 19.64 15.02 1.04
C ASN A 251 18.59 14.32 1.90
N ILE A 252 19.03 13.81 3.04
CA ILE A 252 18.21 13.08 4.01
C ILE A 252 17.81 14.04 5.14
N PRO A 253 16.51 14.25 5.39
CA PRO A 253 16.05 15.02 6.53
C PRO A 253 16.52 14.38 7.83
N VAL A 254 17.05 15.20 8.75
CA VAL A 254 17.49 14.75 10.08
C VAL A 254 16.87 15.60 11.16
N SER A 255 16.66 14.97 12.32
CA SER A 255 16.27 15.62 13.56
C SER A 255 17.24 15.16 14.65
N MET A 256 17.03 15.60 15.89
CA MET A 256 17.78 15.06 17.04
C MET A 256 17.47 13.59 17.32
N ASP A 257 16.39 13.06 16.78
CA ASP A 257 15.96 11.67 16.96
C ASP A 257 16.35 10.77 15.79
N LYS A 258 16.78 11.35 14.64
CA LYS A 258 17.18 10.62 13.43
C LYS A 258 18.68 10.74 13.16
N VAL A 259 19.34 9.60 13.00
CA VAL A 259 20.72 9.49 12.49
C VAL A 259 20.70 8.60 11.25
N PRO A 260 21.20 9.07 10.10
CA PRO A 260 21.25 8.24 8.90
C PRO A 260 22.17 7.02 9.08
N VAL A 261 21.55 5.85 9.15
CA VAL A 261 22.20 4.54 9.26
C VAL A 261 21.44 3.58 8.34
N TYR A 262 22.19 2.79 7.58
CA TYR A 262 21.62 1.92 6.55
C TYR A 262 22.22 0.52 6.60
N TYR A 263 21.38 -0.50 6.50
CA TYR A 263 21.80 -1.86 6.20
C TYR A 263 21.98 -2.04 4.70
N ARG A 264 23.09 -2.66 4.31
CA ARG A 264 23.34 -3.06 2.92
C ARG A 264 22.45 -4.24 2.55
N GLY A 265 21.74 -4.15 1.43
CA GLY A 265 21.06 -5.29 0.84
C GLY A 265 22.03 -6.41 0.52
N GLY A 266 21.60 -7.65 0.68
CA GLY A 266 22.46 -8.82 0.60
C GLY A 266 23.11 -9.20 1.93
N SER A 267 22.81 -8.49 3.03
CA SER A 267 23.45 -8.71 4.34
C SER A 267 22.50 -9.34 5.37
N ILE A 268 23.02 -10.24 6.20
CA ILE A 268 22.36 -10.73 7.41
C ILE A 268 23.08 -10.12 8.61
N ILE A 269 22.35 -9.33 9.41
CA ILE A 269 22.87 -8.58 10.55
C ILE A 269 22.42 -9.25 11.85
N PRO A 270 23.32 -9.92 12.60
CA PRO A 270 22.99 -10.49 13.90
C PRO A 270 22.92 -9.41 14.99
N ARG A 271 21.86 -9.42 15.78
CA ARG A 271 21.62 -8.47 16.87
C ARG A 271 21.20 -9.15 18.17
N LYS A 272 21.42 -8.47 19.30
CA LYS A 272 20.81 -8.81 20.59
C LYS A 272 19.85 -7.70 21.00
N ASP A 273 18.56 -7.90 20.70
CA ASP A 273 17.55 -6.85 20.84
C ASP A 273 17.02 -6.69 22.27
N ARG A 274 17.34 -7.62 23.18
CA ARG A 274 16.94 -7.55 24.59
C ARG A 274 17.78 -6.52 25.33
N PRO A 275 17.17 -5.45 25.89
CA PRO A 275 17.93 -4.45 26.62
C PRO A 275 18.41 -4.99 27.95
N ARG A 276 19.72 -4.91 28.20
CA ARG A 276 20.36 -5.25 29.47
C ARG A 276 21.09 -4.06 30.07
N ARG A 277 21.40 -4.13 31.37
CA ARG A 277 22.14 -3.08 32.09
C ARG A 277 23.65 -3.11 31.80
N ALA A 278 24.16 -4.22 31.29
CA ALA A 278 25.57 -4.42 30.92
C ALA A 278 25.67 -5.44 29.78
N SER A 279 26.75 -5.40 29.00
CA SER A 279 27.00 -6.35 27.91
C SER A 279 27.19 -7.79 28.40
N THR A 280 27.81 -7.99 29.56
CA THR A 280 27.98 -9.34 30.16
C THR A 280 26.65 -10.04 30.41
N LEU A 281 25.61 -9.28 30.80
CA LEU A 281 24.25 -9.81 30.99
C LEU A 281 23.55 -10.18 29.68
N THR A 282 24.11 -9.80 28.52
CA THR A 282 23.59 -10.20 27.21
C THR A 282 24.20 -11.52 26.74
N HIS A 283 25.20 -12.08 27.43
CA HIS A 283 25.96 -13.26 26.97
C HIS A 283 25.02 -14.39 26.49
N ASP A 284 24.08 -14.77 27.34
CA ASP A 284 23.10 -15.84 27.09
C ASP A 284 21.79 -15.34 26.47
N ASP A 285 21.71 -14.06 26.08
CA ASP A 285 20.55 -13.58 25.35
C ASP A 285 20.56 -14.11 23.91
N PRO A 286 19.39 -14.45 23.35
CA PRO A 286 19.28 -14.91 21.99
C PRO A 286 19.59 -13.84 20.95
N PHE A 287 19.89 -14.32 19.75
CA PHE A 287 20.10 -13.48 18.59
C PHE A 287 18.80 -13.23 17.84
N THR A 288 18.63 -12.01 17.33
CA THR A 288 17.70 -11.68 16.26
C THR A 288 18.51 -11.47 14.98
N LEU A 289 18.14 -12.15 13.89
CA LEU A 289 18.78 -11.96 12.59
C LEU A 289 17.97 -11.01 11.72
N TYR A 290 18.55 -9.88 11.33
CA TYR A 290 17.95 -8.97 10.35
C TYR A 290 18.49 -9.31 8.96
N VAL A 291 17.64 -9.85 8.09
CA VAL A 291 17.97 -10.32 6.75
C VAL A 291 17.58 -9.23 5.74
N ALA A 292 18.53 -8.37 5.37
CA ALA A 292 18.35 -7.33 4.37
C ALA A 292 18.55 -7.88 2.97
N LEU A 293 17.46 -8.08 2.21
CA LEU A 293 17.54 -8.74 0.90
C LEU A 293 18.11 -7.84 -0.20
N ASP A 294 18.96 -8.41 -1.04
CA ASP A 294 19.38 -7.80 -2.30
C ASP A 294 18.30 -7.96 -3.40
N ASP A 295 18.64 -7.52 -4.61
CA ASP A 295 17.76 -7.66 -5.78
C ASP A 295 17.49 -9.11 -6.18
N ASN A 296 18.42 -10.01 -5.85
CA ASN A 296 18.28 -11.44 -6.07
C ASN A 296 17.52 -12.14 -4.93
N LYS A 297 16.91 -11.37 -4.01
CA LYS A 297 16.19 -11.89 -2.83
C LYS A 297 17.06 -12.80 -1.98
N SER A 298 18.34 -12.49 -1.92
CA SER A 298 19.34 -13.22 -1.18
C SER A 298 20.03 -12.34 -0.15
N ALA A 299 20.56 -12.97 0.89
CA ALA A 299 21.41 -12.30 1.86
C ALA A 299 22.39 -13.28 2.51
N LYS A 300 23.55 -12.77 2.94
CA LYS A 300 24.56 -13.55 3.65
C LYS A 300 25.09 -12.75 4.83
N GLY A 301 25.52 -13.45 5.87
CA GLY A 301 26.18 -12.83 7.01
C GLY A 301 26.89 -13.86 7.85
N THR A 302 27.73 -13.39 8.75
CA THR A 302 28.55 -14.21 9.64
C THR A 302 28.25 -13.85 11.10
N LEU A 303 28.48 -14.78 12.00
CA LEU A 303 28.39 -14.56 13.44
C LEU A 303 29.47 -15.39 14.14
N TYR A 304 30.32 -14.70 14.90
CA TYR A 304 31.34 -15.31 15.76
C TYR A 304 30.91 -15.23 17.23
N ILE A 305 31.07 -16.34 17.96
CA ILE A 305 30.68 -16.47 19.37
C ILE A 305 31.76 -17.28 20.10
N ASP A 306 32.23 -16.77 21.23
CA ASP A 306 33.04 -17.50 22.20
C ASP A 306 32.64 -17.08 23.63
N ASP A 307 33.46 -17.42 24.62
CA ASP A 307 33.22 -17.08 26.04
C ASP A 307 33.43 -15.60 26.40
N ASN A 308 33.87 -14.75 25.45
CA ASN A 308 34.17 -13.33 25.62
C ASN A 308 35.25 -12.97 26.66
N GLU A 309 35.89 -13.94 27.29
CA GLU A 309 36.77 -13.72 28.45
C GLU A 309 38.15 -14.37 28.28
N SER A 310 38.21 -15.62 27.84
CA SER A 310 39.43 -16.42 27.89
C SER A 310 40.06 -16.69 26.53
N TYR A 311 41.26 -17.28 26.49
CA TYR A 311 41.89 -17.71 25.23
C TYR A 311 41.39 -19.06 24.71
N ASP A 312 40.31 -19.61 25.25
CA ASP A 312 39.80 -20.94 24.88
C ASP A 312 39.37 -21.04 23.41
N TYR A 313 39.08 -19.90 22.75
CA TYR A 313 38.87 -19.86 21.30
C TYR A 313 40.06 -20.42 20.50
N LYS A 314 41.30 -20.31 21.01
CA LYS A 314 42.50 -20.91 20.40
C LYS A 314 42.51 -22.44 20.44
N ASN A 315 41.66 -23.04 21.28
CA ASN A 315 41.45 -24.48 21.39
C ASN A 315 40.14 -24.91 20.67
N ASN A 316 39.66 -24.13 19.71
CA ASN A 316 38.41 -24.34 18.96
C ASN A 316 37.14 -24.32 19.82
N LEU A 317 37.18 -23.66 20.98
CA LEU A 317 36.00 -23.40 21.83
C LEU A 317 35.34 -22.07 21.44
N TYR A 318 34.88 -22.01 20.20
CA TYR A 318 34.04 -20.93 19.65
C TYR A 318 33.02 -21.52 18.67
N ILE A 319 32.11 -20.69 18.16
CA ILE A 319 31.28 -20.95 16.97
C ILE A 319 31.53 -19.82 15.98
N TYR A 320 31.91 -20.16 14.75
CA TYR A 320 31.89 -19.24 13.63
C TYR A 320 30.94 -19.76 12.57
N ILE A 321 29.81 -19.09 12.40
CA ILE A 321 28.70 -19.55 11.57
C ILE A 321 28.43 -18.58 10.43
N LYS A 322 28.20 -19.14 9.25
CA LYS A 322 27.73 -18.42 8.07
C LYS A 322 26.24 -18.65 7.90
N PHE A 323 25.48 -17.58 7.78
CA PHE A 323 24.08 -17.59 7.39
C PHE A 323 23.96 -17.27 5.90
N THR A 324 23.09 -18.01 5.21
CA THR A 324 22.69 -17.72 3.84
C THR A 324 21.17 -17.79 3.75
N TYR A 325 20.56 -16.69 3.32
CA TYR A 325 19.15 -16.65 2.94
C TYR A 325 19.06 -16.61 1.42
N LYS A 326 18.32 -17.56 0.84
CA LYS A 326 18.02 -17.57 -0.59
C LYS A 326 16.73 -18.34 -0.83
N ASP A 327 15.91 -17.88 -1.79
CA ASP A 327 14.70 -18.58 -2.22
C ASP A 327 13.72 -18.92 -1.07
N GLY A 328 13.60 -18.03 -0.08
CA GLY A 328 12.72 -18.23 1.09
C GLY A 328 13.33 -19.10 2.20
N VAL A 329 14.53 -19.63 2.01
CA VAL A 329 15.18 -20.56 2.95
C VAL A 329 16.35 -19.86 3.63
N LEU A 330 16.29 -19.76 4.96
CA LEU A 330 17.45 -19.44 5.79
C LEU A 330 18.19 -20.73 6.11
N SER A 331 19.45 -20.79 5.68
CA SER A 331 20.38 -21.89 5.97
C SER A 331 21.58 -21.37 6.74
N SER A 332 22.20 -22.25 7.53
CA SER A 332 23.43 -21.95 8.23
C SER A 332 24.44 -23.08 8.08
N SER A 333 25.73 -22.72 8.07
CA SER A 333 26.84 -23.65 8.02
C SER A 333 27.95 -23.17 8.95
N LEU A 334 28.54 -24.08 9.71
CA LEU A 334 29.76 -23.78 10.45
C LEU A 334 30.90 -23.54 9.45
N ILE A 335 31.71 -22.51 9.70
CA ILE A 335 32.90 -22.20 8.89
C ILE A 335 34.05 -23.12 9.30
N ASP A 336 34.20 -23.36 10.60
CA ASP A 336 35.25 -24.20 11.20
C ASP A 336 34.68 -25.27 12.15
N ASP A 337 35.52 -26.24 12.53
CA ASP A 337 35.21 -27.33 13.48
C ASP A 337 35.10 -26.79 14.93
N ALA A 338 33.98 -26.13 15.19
CA ALA A 338 33.63 -25.44 16.41
C ALA A 338 33.01 -26.35 17.48
N ARG A 339 33.44 -26.22 18.75
CA ARG A 339 32.93 -27.01 19.91
C ARG A 339 32.42 -26.15 21.07
N PHE A 340 31.82 -25.01 20.79
CA PHE A 340 31.20 -24.16 21.82
C PHE A 340 29.69 -24.43 21.95
N SER A 341 29.08 -24.26 23.14
CA SER A 341 27.69 -24.66 23.39
C SER A 341 26.76 -23.52 23.86
N SER A 342 25.48 -23.71 23.50
CA SER A 342 24.25 -22.92 23.72
C SER A 342 24.23 -21.45 23.27
N ALA A 343 23.97 -21.23 21.98
CA ALA A 343 23.39 -20.00 21.44
C ALA A 343 22.15 -20.35 20.60
N TRP A 344 21.14 -19.49 20.58
CA TRP A 344 19.95 -19.69 19.75
C TRP A 344 19.44 -18.40 19.13
N ILE A 345 18.69 -18.56 18.05
CA ILE A 345 18.02 -17.48 17.34
C ILE A 345 16.59 -17.42 17.87
N GLU A 346 16.16 -16.28 18.40
CA GLU A 346 14.76 -16.10 18.84
C GLU A 346 13.86 -15.59 17.71
N ARG A 347 14.43 -14.83 16.76
CA ARG A 347 13.66 -14.12 15.75
C ARG A 347 14.49 -13.90 14.49
N VAL A 348 13.83 -14.03 13.34
CA VAL A 348 14.37 -13.65 12.04
C VAL A 348 13.47 -12.56 11.48
N VAL A 349 14.05 -11.39 11.20
CA VAL A 349 13.37 -10.24 10.60
C VAL A 349 13.84 -10.13 9.17
N ILE A 350 12.95 -10.40 8.21
CA ILE A 350 13.28 -10.28 6.79
C ILE A 350 12.86 -8.88 6.32
N ILE A 351 13.82 -8.11 5.83
CA ILE A 351 13.60 -6.78 5.28
C ILE A 351 13.44 -6.90 3.76
N ASN A 352 12.40 -6.26 3.23
CA ASN A 352 11.95 -6.43 1.85
C ASN A 352 11.69 -7.91 1.48
N PRO A 353 10.97 -8.68 2.34
CA PRO A 353 10.72 -10.09 2.09
C PRO A 353 10.09 -10.28 0.71
N PRO A 354 10.40 -11.39 0.00
CA PRO A 354 9.61 -11.74 -1.18
C PRO A 354 8.16 -11.71 -0.73
N SER A 355 7.29 -11.05 -1.49
CA SER A 355 5.90 -10.87 -1.13
C SER A 355 5.19 -12.23 -1.02
N GLU A 356 5.30 -12.89 0.13
CA GLU A 356 4.45 -14.01 0.52
C GLU A 356 3.05 -13.45 0.77
N LYS A 357 2.29 -13.38 -0.32
CA LYS A 357 1.10 -14.20 -0.54
C LYS A 357 0.18 -14.49 0.67
N GLN A 358 0.07 -13.63 1.69
CA GLN A 358 -0.94 -13.86 2.75
C GLN A 358 -1.78 -12.62 3.10
N LYS A 359 -1.29 -11.41 2.83
CA LYS A 359 -2.08 -10.17 2.95
C LYS A 359 -2.78 -9.74 1.65
N TYR A 360 -2.42 -10.39 0.54
CA TYR A 360 -2.99 -10.09 -0.78
C TYR A 360 -4.20 -10.98 -1.13
N TYR A 361 -4.35 -12.17 -0.53
CA TYR A 361 -5.47 -13.07 -0.82
C TYR A 361 -6.82 -12.57 -0.27
N THR A 362 -6.89 -11.99 0.93
CA THR A 362 -8.18 -11.47 1.44
C THR A 362 -8.67 -10.26 0.63
N SER A 363 -7.74 -9.40 0.20
CA SER A 363 -8.03 -8.23 -0.66
C SER A 363 -8.33 -8.65 -2.11
N ILE A 364 -7.60 -9.62 -2.68
CA ILE A 364 -7.94 -10.23 -3.99
C ILE A 364 -9.27 -10.98 -3.92
N ASN A 365 -9.53 -11.77 -2.89
CA ASN A 365 -10.78 -12.51 -2.73
C ASN A 365 -11.96 -11.54 -2.61
N ALA A 366 -11.83 -10.43 -1.86
CA ALA A 366 -12.84 -9.37 -1.85
C ALA A 366 -13.09 -8.77 -3.24
N ARG A 367 -12.03 -8.54 -4.03
CA ARG A 367 -12.12 -8.05 -5.42
C ARG A 367 -12.80 -9.06 -6.34
N VAL A 368 -12.40 -10.34 -6.30
CA VAL A 368 -12.97 -11.45 -7.08
C VAL A 368 -14.43 -11.71 -6.69
N LEU A 369 -14.79 -11.52 -5.42
CA LEU A 369 -16.16 -11.72 -4.92
C LEU A 369 -17.13 -10.64 -5.37
N ALA A 370 -16.71 -9.37 -5.35
CA ALA A 370 -17.47 -8.31 -5.97
C ALA A 370 -17.63 -8.52 -7.49
N MET A 371 -16.61 -9.11 -8.14
CA MET A 371 -16.74 -9.48 -9.56
C MET A 371 -17.83 -10.56 -9.76
N LEU A 372 -17.89 -11.59 -8.92
CA LEU A 372 -18.82 -12.71 -9.11
C LEU A 372 -20.30 -12.33 -8.92
N ILE A 373 -20.65 -11.66 -7.82
CA ILE A 373 -22.07 -11.34 -7.54
C ILE A 373 -22.62 -10.27 -8.49
N THR A 374 -21.77 -9.30 -8.86
CA THR A 374 -22.13 -8.26 -9.83
C THR A 374 -22.21 -8.83 -11.26
N THR A 375 -21.40 -9.83 -11.61
CA THR A 375 -21.58 -10.56 -12.89
C THR A 375 -22.93 -11.27 -12.92
N CYS A 376 -23.35 -11.90 -11.80
CA CYS A 376 -24.66 -12.55 -11.70
C CYS A 376 -25.82 -11.56 -11.90
N SER A 377 -25.71 -10.37 -11.30
CA SER A 377 -26.62 -9.24 -11.55
C SER A 377 -26.67 -8.87 -13.04
N GLY A 378 -25.51 -8.71 -13.68
CA GLY A 378 -25.41 -8.42 -15.12
C GLY A 378 -26.06 -9.48 -16.01
N LEU A 379 -25.86 -10.77 -15.70
CA LEU A 379 -26.50 -11.88 -16.43
C LEU A 379 -28.02 -11.81 -16.35
N HIS A 380 -28.59 -11.56 -15.15
CA HIS A 380 -30.04 -11.39 -15.01
C HIS A 380 -30.53 -10.13 -15.73
N PHE A 381 -29.78 -9.04 -15.68
CA PHE A 381 -30.18 -7.79 -16.32
C PHE A 381 -30.22 -7.90 -17.84
N GLY A 382 -29.20 -8.51 -18.45
CA GLY A 382 -29.10 -8.70 -19.90
C GLY A 382 -29.95 -9.84 -20.47
N TRP A 383 -30.54 -10.68 -19.61
CA TRP A 383 -31.24 -11.92 -20.00
C TRP A 383 -32.40 -11.71 -20.98
N THR A 384 -33.08 -10.58 -20.90
CA THR A 384 -34.25 -10.31 -21.76
C THR A 384 -33.88 -10.17 -23.23
N SER A 385 -32.71 -9.61 -23.54
CA SER A 385 -32.26 -9.34 -24.92
C SER A 385 -32.28 -10.58 -25.82
N PRO A 386 -31.64 -11.71 -25.46
CA PRO A 386 -31.65 -12.90 -26.30
C PRO A 386 -32.91 -13.76 -26.14
N TYR A 387 -33.55 -13.76 -24.98
CA TYR A 387 -34.63 -14.72 -24.68
C TYR A 387 -36.03 -14.18 -24.91
N VAL A 388 -36.27 -12.86 -24.89
CA VAL A 388 -37.58 -12.29 -25.27
C VAL A 388 -37.94 -12.65 -26.73
N PRO A 389 -37.04 -12.50 -27.72
CA PRO A 389 -37.32 -12.94 -29.09
C PRO A 389 -37.63 -14.43 -29.20
N VAL A 390 -36.92 -15.28 -28.43
CA VAL A 390 -37.17 -16.72 -28.39
C VAL A 390 -38.54 -17.04 -27.80
N LEU A 391 -38.95 -16.34 -26.74
CA LEU A 391 -40.25 -16.55 -26.10
C LEU A 391 -41.43 -16.09 -26.98
N LEU A 392 -41.19 -15.11 -27.85
CA LEU A 392 -42.15 -14.62 -28.86
C LEU A 392 -42.19 -15.48 -30.12
N SER A 393 -41.22 -16.37 -30.32
CA SER A 393 -41.16 -17.24 -31.51
C SER A 393 -42.22 -18.34 -31.48
N ASP A 394 -42.63 -18.82 -32.66
CA ASP A 394 -43.63 -19.88 -32.80
C ASP A 394 -43.18 -21.21 -32.18
N ASP A 395 -41.86 -21.44 -32.10
CA ASP A 395 -41.24 -22.63 -31.50
C ASP A 395 -41.04 -22.51 -29.97
N SER A 396 -41.58 -21.45 -29.35
CA SER A 396 -41.46 -21.22 -27.91
C SER A 396 -42.20 -22.28 -27.09
N TYR A 397 -41.52 -22.84 -26.08
CA TYR A 397 -42.13 -23.76 -25.12
C TYR A 397 -43.03 -23.04 -24.09
N ILE A 398 -42.97 -21.70 -24.00
CA ILE A 398 -43.94 -20.85 -23.29
C ILE A 398 -44.32 -19.71 -24.25
N PRO A 399 -45.27 -19.94 -25.18
CA PRO A 399 -45.70 -18.92 -26.12
C PRO A 399 -46.29 -17.72 -25.38
N MET A 400 -45.95 -16.52 -25.82
CA MET A 400 -46.46 -15.28 -25.19
C MET A 400 -46.66 -14.16 -26.20
N THR A 401 -47.51 -13.19 -25.84
CA THR A 401 -47.72 -11.97 -26.63
C THR A 401 -46.64 -10.91 -26.32
N ASN A 402 -46.51 -9.89 -27.18
CA ASN A 402 -45.65 -8.73 -26.92
C ASN A 402 -45.95 -8.06 -25.56
N GLU A 403 -47.23 -8.00 -25.17
CA GLU A 403 -47.61 -7.45 -23.88
C GLU A 403 -47.11 -8.34 -22.72
N GLN A 404 -47.29 -9.65 -22.81
CA GLN A 404 -46.84 -10.60 -21.78
C GLN A 404 -45.31 -10.61 -21.66
N SER A 405 -44.57 -10.63 -22.78
CA SER A 405 -43.11 -10.60 -22.77
C SER A 405 -42.57 -9.28 -22.21
N SER A 406 -43.26 -8.16 -22.46
CA SER A 406 -42.90 -6.87 -21.86
C SER A 406 -42.97 -6.91 -20.33
N TRP A 407 -43.97 -7.59 -19.76
CA TRP A 407 -44.10 -7.76 -18.31
C TRP A 407 -42.99 -8.65 -17.75
N VAL A 408 -42.62 -9.72 -18.45
CA VAL A 408 -41.44 -10.54 -18.10
C VAL A 408 -40.16 -9.71 -18.07
N ALA A 409 -40.01 -8.76 -18.99
CA ALA A 409 -38.86 -7.88 -19.02
C ALA A 409 -38.84 -6.91 -17.83
N VAL A 410 -39.95 -6.20 -17.58
CA VAL A 410 -39.97 -5.08 -16.64
C VAL A 410 -40.32 -5.43 -15.19
N ILE A 411 -40.89 -6.61 -14.90
CA ILE A 411 -41.21 -7.03 -13.52
C ILE A 411 -39.96 -7.06 -12.62
N TYR A 412 -38.80 -7.35 -13.21
CA TYR A 412 -37.49 -7.24 -12.57
C TYR A 412 -37.24 -5.82 -12.03
N LEU A 413 -37.59 -4.79 -12.80
CA LEU A 413 -37.41 -3.38 -12.41
C LEU A 413 -38.40 -2.95 -11.32
N ILE A 414 -39.58 -3.58 -11.23
CA ILE A 414 -40.55 -3.33 -10.16
C ILE A 414 -40.08 -3.92 -8.82
N ALA A 415 -39.39 -5.05 -8.86
CA ALA A 415 -38.91 -5.72 -7.66
C ALA A 415 -37.66 -5.06 -7.05
N GLY A 416 -36.83 -4.42 -7.87
CA GLY A 416 -35.61 -3.70 -7.45
C GLY A 416 -35.83 -2.71 -6.29
N PRO A 417 -36.81 -1.79 -6.35
CA PRO A 417 -37.14 -0.87 -5.27
C PRO A 417 -37.46 -1.55 -3.93
N CYS A 418 -38.10 -2.73 -3.95
CA CYS A 418 -38.38 -3.49 -2.73
C CYS A 418 -37.08 -3.98 -2.08
N GLY A 419 -36.14 -4.50 -2.88
CA GLY A 419 -34.82 -4.91 -2.42
C GLY A 419 -33.95 -3.73 -1.93
N ALA A 420 -33.94 -2.63 -2.67
CA ALA A 420 -33.20 -1.42 -2.30
C ALA A 420 -33.71 -0.82 -0.98
N THR A 421 -35.03 -0.81 -0.78
CA THR A 421 -35.65 -0.36 0.47
C THR A 421 -35.25 -1.26 1.63
N LEU A 422 -35.32 -2.59 1.45
CA LEU A 422 -34.92 -3.53 2.49
C LEU A 422 -33.45 -3.34 2.87
N THR A 423 -32.57 -3.14 1.89
CA THR A 423 -31.15 -2.83 2.15
C THR A 423 -30.99 -1.58 2.98
N GLY A 424 -31.63 -0.47 2.59
CA GLY A 424 -31.53 0.80 3.33
C GLY A 424 -31.96 0.70 4.80
N ILE A 425 -32.92 -0.18 5.12
CA ILE A 425 -33.40 -0.40 6.50
C ILE A 425 -32.48 -1.35 7.27
N THR A 426 -31.95 -2.38 6.61
CA THR A 426 -31.33 -3.53 7.30
C THR A 426 -29.81 -3.57 7.24
N LEU A 427 -29.17 -2.79 6.36
CA LEU A 427 -27.71 -2.78 6.16
C LEU A 427 -26.92 -2.45 7.43
N ASP A 428 -27.42 -1.52 8.23
CA ASP A 428 -26.83 -1.14 9.52
C ASP A 428 -27.37 -1.97 10.71
N VAL A 429 -28.40 -2.79 10.47
CA VAL A 429 -28.99 -3.67 11.49
C VAL A 429 -28.30 -5.05 11.48
N PHE A 430 -28.24 -5.70 10.32
CA PHE A 430 -27.72 -7.06 10.16
C PHE A 430 -26.27 -7.11 9.70
N GLY A 431 -25.77 -6.04 9.06
CA GLY A 431 -24.43 -6.00 8.47
C GLY A 431 -24.45 -6.24 6.96
N ARG A 432 -23.29 -6.06 6.34
CA ARG A 432 -23.15 -6.09 4.88
C ARG A 432 -23.05 -7.53 4.38
N LYS A 433 -22.35 -8.40 5.12
CA LYS A 433 -22.12 -9.80 4.73
C LYS A 433 -23.42 -10.62 4.63
N PRO A 434 -24.35 -10.61 5.62
CA PRO A 434 -25.59 -11.38 5.53
C PRO A 434 -26.49 -10.99 4.36
N LEU A 435 -26.55 -9.70 4.01
CA LEU A 435 -27.33 -9.22 2.88
C LEU A 435 -26.76 -9.72 1.55
N LEU A 436 -25.43 -9.70 1.39
CA LEU A 436 -24.78 -10.22 0.18
C LEU A 436 -24.96 -11.74 0.04
N ILE A 437 -24.86 -12.50 1.13
CA ILE A 437 -25.17 -13.95 1.12
C ILE A 437 -26.64 -14.18 0.74
N SER A 438 -27.57 -13.44 1.34
CA SER A 438 -29.00 -13.56 1.06
C SER A 438 -29.32 -13.27 -0.40
N SER A 439 -28.71 -12.22 -0.98
CA SER A 439 -28.89 -11.89 -2.40
C SER A 439 -28.42 -13.01 -3.34
N SER A 440 -27.28 -13.64 -3.05
CA SER A 440 -26.79 -14.76 -3.87
C SER A 440 -27.73 -15.96 -3.81
N LEU A 441 -28.36 -16.22 -2.65
CA LEU A 441 -29.39 -17.24 -2.52
C LEU A 441 -30.62 -16.92 -3.36
N PHE A 442 -31.11 -15.67 -3.34
CA PHE A 442 -32.24 -15.26 -4.18
C PHE A 442 -31.93 -15.37 -5.68
N PHE A 443 -30.72 -15.01 -6.12
CA PHE A 443 -30.31 -15.25 -7.51
C PHE A 443 -30.25 -16.73 -7.88
N LEU A 444 -29.74 -17.58 -6.99
CA LEU A 444 -29.74 -19.03 -7.22
C LEU A 444 -31.16 -19.56 -7.38
N VAL A 445 -32.09 -19.17 -6.49
CA VAL A 445 -33.51 -19.55 -6.59
C VAL A 445 -34.11 -19.04 -7.90
N SER A 446 -33.85 -17.79 -8.28
CA SER A 446 -34.33 -17.23 -9.54
C SER A 446 -33.84 -18.02 -10.75
N TRP A 447 -32.55 -18.36 -10.84
CA TRP A 447 -32.01 -19.14 -11.96
C TRP A 447 -32.60 -20.55 -12.03
N LEU A 448 -32.80 -21.21 -10.88
CA LEU A 448 -33.44 -22.53 -10.84
C LEU A 448 -34.90 -22.45 -11.29
N LEU A 449 -35.65 -21.42 -10.87
CA LEU A 449 -37.01 -21.20 -11.34
C LEU A 449 -37.04 -20.91 -12.85
N LEU A 450 -36.13 -20.09 -13.38
CA LEU A 450 -36.02 -19.84 -14.83
C LEU A 450 -35.68 -21.11 -15.62
N ALA A 451 -34.80 -21.97 -15.09
CA ALA A 451 -34.39 -23.21 -15.74
C ALA A 451 -35.53 -24.22 -15.90
N PHE A 452 -36.48 -24.22 -14.96
CA PHE A 452 -37.58 -25.19 -14.92
C PHE A 452 -38.96 -24.58 -15.15
N ALA A 453 -39.03 -23.29 -15.51
CA ALA A 453 -40.28 -22.60 -15.76
C ALA A 453 -41.07 -23.27 -16.90
N ARG A 454 -42.36 -23.49 -16.67
CA ARG A 454 -43.33 -24.05 -17.63
C ARG A 454 -44.50 -23.13 -17.91
N SER A 455 -44.60 -22.02 -17.19
CA SER A 455 -45.73 -21.09 -17.29
C SER A 455 -45.28 -19.63 -17.14
N LEU A 456 -46.07 -18.69 -17.67
CA LEU A 456 -45.82 -17.25 -17.54
C LEU A 456 -45.72 -16.80 -16.06
N PRO A 457 -46.59 -17.23 -15.12
CA PRO A 457 -46.44 -16.88 -13.71
C PRO A 457 -45.10 -17.32 -13.10
N GLU A 458 -44.59 -18.50 -13.46
CA GLU A 458 -43.28 -18.97 -12.99
C GLU A 458 -42.14 -18.07 -13.47
N LEU A 459 -42.17 -17.64 -14.74
CA LEU A 459 -41.21 -16.67 -15.28
C LEU A 459 -41.30 -15.32 -14.55
N LEU A 460 -42.51 -14.81 -14.30
CA LEU A 460 -42.71 -13.56 -13.59
C LEU A 460 -42.19 -13.62 -12.15
N ILE A 461 -42.48 -14.71 -11.43
CA ILE A 461 -41.97 -14.94 -10.06
C ILE A 461 -40.44 -15.01 -10.08
N ALA A 462 -39.85 -15.77 -11.00
CA ALA A 462 -38.40 -15.88 -11.10
C ALA A 462 -37.73 -14.53 -11.37
N ARG A 463 -38.28 -13.74 -12.30
CA ARG A 463 -37.79 -12.39 -12.63
C ARG A 463 -38.00 -11.39 -11.49
N PHE A 464 -39.10 -11.49 -10.76
CA PHE A 464 -39.34 -10.68 -9.56
C PHE A 464 -38.29 -10.97 -8.49
N ILE A 465 -37.99 -12.24 -8.22
CA ILE A 465 -36.96 -12.63 -7.24
C ILE A 465 -35.58 -12.12 -7.67
N ALA A 466 -35.24 -12.21 -8.96
CA ALA A 466 -33.99 -11.64 -9.48
C ALA A 466 -33.92 -10.12 -9.27
N GLY A 467 -35.00 -9.39 -9.58
CA GLY A 467 -35.03 -7.94 -9.41
C GLY A 467 -34.93 -7.53 -7.94
N PHE A 468 -35.63 -8.23 -7.04
CA PHE A 468 -35.51 -8.04 -5.60
C PHE A 468 -34.08 -8.25 -5.12
N SER A 469 -33.42 -9.32 -5.58
CA SER A 469 -32.02 -9.60 -5.28
C SER A 469 -31.07 -8.51 -5.80
N ASP A 470 -31.33 -8.01 -7.01
CA ASP A 470 -30.53 -6.94 -7.60
C ASP A 470 -30.60 -5.64 -6.77
N GLY A 471 -31.80 -5.31 -6.29
CA GLY A 471 -32.01 -4.22 -5.34
C GLY A 471 -31.24 -4.40 -4.02
N LEU A 472 -31.01 -5.64 -3.56
CA LEU A 472 -30.18 -5.92 -2.40
C LEU A 472 -28.69 -5.61 -2.64
N ILE A 473 -28.21 -5.97 -3.83
CA ILE A 473 -26.79 -5.92 -4.19
C ILE A 473 -26.32 -4.52 -4.53
N PHE A 474 -27.13 -3.73 -5.24
CA PHE A 474 -26.75 -2.39 -5.69
C PHE A 474 -26.46 -1.44 -4.52
N GLY A 475 -27.18 -1.59 -3.39
CA GLY A 475 -26.88 -0.86 -2.17
C GLY A 475 -25.74 -1.46 -1.34
N ALA A 476 -25.71 -2.79 -1.16
CA ALA A 476 -24.78 -3.42 -0.24
C ALA A 476 -23.34 -3.57 -0.78
N THR A 477 -23.17 -3.87 -2.06
CA THR A 477 -21.86 -4.23 -2.67
C THR A 477 -20.87 -3.06 -2.69
N PRO A 478 -21.24 -1.87 -3.18
CA PRO A 478 -20.31 -0.74 -3.21
C PRO A 478 -19.89 -0.30 -1.81
N ILE A 479 -20.80 -0.40 -0.83
CA ILE A 479 -20.53 -0.05 0.58
C ILE A 479 -19.58 -1.06 1.21
N TYR A 480 -19.85 -2.36 1.07
CA TYR A 480 -18.98 -3.42 1.58
C TYR A 480 -17.56 -3.31 1.02
N LEU A 481 -17.43 -3.09 -0.29
CA LEU A 481 -16.13 -2.88 -0.93
C LEU A 481 -15.44 -1.62 -0.43
N ALA A 482 -16.14 -0.50 -0.32
CA ALA A 482 -15.56 0.74 0.19
C ALA A 482 -15.04 0.59 1.62
N GLU A 483 -15.67 -0.25 2.44
CA GLU A 483 -15.31 -0.45 3.84
C GLU A 483 -14.17 -1.47 4.04
N ILE A 484 -13.88 -2.31 3.04
CA ILE A 484 -12.85 -3.37 3.10
C ILE A 484 -11.60 -3.01 2.28
N VAL A 485 -11.78 -2.34 1.14
CA VAL A 485 -10.69 -1.97 0.23
C VAL A 485 -9.93 -0.76 0.75
N GLU A 486 -8.60 -0.81 0.61
CA GLU A 486 -7.67 0.27 0.97
C GLU A 486 -8.05 1.59 0.28
N LYS A 487 -7.91 2.71 1.01
CA LYS A 487 -8.29 4.06 0.54
C LYS A 487 -7.67 4.42 -0.81
N GLN A 488 -6.44 3.98 -1.09
CA GLN A 488 -5.65 4.35 -2.28
C GLN A 488 -6.20 3.76 -3.58
N ILE A 489 -6.72 2.52 -3.55
CA ILE A 489 -7.20 1.81 -4.75
C ILE A 489 -8.74 1.71 -4.81
N ARG A 490 -9.43 2.24 -3.79
CA ARG A 490 -10.89 2.16 -3.65
C ARG A 490 -11.64 2.68 -4.88
N GLY A 491 -11.25 3.84 -5.41
CA GLY A 491 -11.88 4.42 -6.59
C GLY A 491 -11.77 3.51 -7.83
N PHE A 492 -10.58 2.93 -8.04
CA PHE A 492 -10.33 1.99 -9.12
C PHE A 492 -11.17 0.70 -8.97
N VAL A 493 -11.19 0.08 -7.78
CA VAL A 493 -11.98 -1.14 -7.55
C VAL A 493 -13.48 -0.90 -7.69
N CYS A 494 -13.99 0.22 -7.19
CA CYS A 494 -15.41 0.56 -7.35
C CYS A 494 -15.78 0.83 -8.82
N SER A 495 -14.87 1.36 -9.65
CA SER A 495 -15.10 1.53 -11.10
C SER A 495 -15.23 0.21 -11.85
N PHE A 496 -14.57 -0.83 -11.34
CA PHE A 496 -14.59 -2.15 -11.95
C PHE A 496 -15.93 -2.87 -11.78
N ILE A 497 -16.74 -2.51 -10.77
CA ILE A 497 -18.10 -3.05 -10.55
C ILE A 497 -18.94 -2.90 -11.82
N THR A 498 -18.93 -1.71 -12.42
CA THR A 498 -19.72 -1.43 -13.64
C THR A 498 -19.22 -2.22 -14.84
N ILE A 499 -17.89 -2.39 -14.98
CA ILE A 499 -17.30 -3.16 -16.08
C ILE A 499 -17.70 -4.64 -15.98
N VAL A 500 -17.62 -5.22 -14.78
CA VAL A 500 -18.01 -6.61 -14.50
C VAL A 500 -19.49 -6.83 -14.76
N TYR A 501 -20.34 -5.89 -14.35
CA TYR A 501 -21.76 -5.94 -14.65
C TYR A 501 -22.02 -6.02 -16.17
N LEU A 502 -21.32 -5.21 -16.96
CA LEU A 502 -21.41 -5.26 -18.43
C LEU A 502 -20.87 -6.57 -19.02
N ILE A 503 -19.82 -7.15 -18.43
CA ILE A 503 -19.34 -8.49 -18.80
C ILE A 503 -20.46 -9.52 -18.58
N GLY A 504 -21.19 -9.46 -17.46
CA GLY A 504 -22.36 -10.30 -17.22
C GLY A 504 -23.43 -10.14 -18.31
N VAL A 505 -23.77 -8.90 -18.69
CA VAL A 505 -24.72 -8.62 -19.77
C VAL A 505 -24.24 -9.20 -21.11
N LEU A 506 -22.96 -9.05 -21.44
CA LEU A 506 -22.37 -9.63 -22.65
C LEU A 506 -22.43 -11.17 -22.63
N LEU A 507 -22.07 -11.80 -21.51
CA LEU A 507 -22.04 -13.25 -21.37
C LEU A 507 -23.41 -13.89 -21.61
N VAL A 508 -24.50 -13.34 -21.05
CA VAL A 508 -25.85 -13.90 -21.27
C VAL A 508 -26.29 -13.75 -22.72
N ASN A 509 -25.91 -12.67 -23.40
CA ASN A 509 -26.18 -12.48 -24.83
C ASN A 509 -25.39 -13.47 -25.70
N ILE A 510 -24.13 -13.77 -25.35
CA ILE A 510 -23.35 -14.83 -26.00
C ILE A 510 -23.98 -16.20 -25.72
N MET A 511 -24.41 -16.48 -24.49
CA MET A 511 -25.05 -17.75 -24.14
C MET A 511 -26.36 -17.95 -24.91
N GLY A 512 -27.16 -16.89 -25.07
CA GLY A 512 -28.39 -16.91 -25.86
C GLY A 512 -28.20 -17.25 -27.33
N ALA A 513 -26.98 -17.14 -27.87
CA ALA A 513 -26.65 -17.59 -29.22
C ALA A 513 -26.61 -19.11 -29.37
N TYR A 514 -26.22 -19.83 -28.30
CA TYR A 514 -25.78 -21.22 -28.38
C TYR A 514 -26.55 -22.15 -27.44
N LEU A 515 -27.21 -21.61 -26.42
CA LEU A 515 -27.87 -22.37 -25.36
C LEU A 515 -29.37 -22.07 -25.34
N SER A 516 -30.16 -23.11 -25.04
CA SER A 516 -31.56 -22.93 -24.68
C SER A 516 -31.70 -22.15 -23.38
N LEU A 517 -32.87 -21.55 -23.16
CA LEU A 517 -33.16 -20.83 -21.92
C LEU A 517 -32.92 -21.69 -20.66
N GLN A 518 -33.29 -22.98 -20.71
CA GLN A 518 -33.01 -23.92 -19.62
C GLN A 518 -31.50 -24.09 -19.37
N ASN A 519 -30.72 -24.43 -20.41
CA ASN A 519 -29.29 -24.68 -20.26
C ASN A 519 -28.53 -23.42 -19.83
N SER A 520 -28.88 -22.27 -20.40
CA SER A 520 -28.30 -20.99 -19.99
C SER A 520 -28.60 -20.66 -18.54
N SER A 521 -29.82 -20.94 -18.06
CA SER A 521 -30.18 -20.68 -16.67
C SER A 521 -29.43 -21.58 -15.69
N LEU A 522 -29.22 -22.86 -16.04
CA LEU A 522 -28.42 -23.79 -15.25
C LEU A 522 -26.94 -23.40 -15.20
N VAL A 523 -26.36 -22.98 -16.33
CA VAL A 523 -24.98 -22.47 -16.37
C VAL A 523 -24.86 -21.20 -15.54
N SER A 524 -25.78 -20.25 -15.67
CA SER A 524 -25.77 -19.02 -14.87
C SER A 524 -25.96 -19.27 -13.36
N ALA A 525 -26.68 -20.34 -12.96
CA ALA A 525 -26.84 -20.75 -11.57
C ALA A 525 -25.51 -21.17 -10.89
N THR A 526 -24.48 -21.52 -11.66
CA THR A 526 -23.16 -21.89 -11.10
C THR A 526 -22.46 -20.70 -10.44
N LEU A 527 -22.63 -19.48 -10.95
CA LEU A 527 -21.99 -18.28 -10.41
C LEU A 527 -22.43 -17.91 -8.98
N PRO A 528 -23.73 -17.86 -8.62
CA PRO A 528 -24.13 -17.63 -7.24
C PRO A 528 -23.71 -18.78 -6.30
N ILE A 529 -23.56 -20.02 -6.80
CA ILE A 529 -23.01 -21.13 -6.01
C ILE A 529 -21.53 -20.88 -5.71
N ILE A 530 -20.72 -20.55 -6.73
CA ILE A 530 -19.30 -20.22 -6.56
C ILE A 530 -19.14 -19.02 -5.61
N PHE A 531 -19.98 -18.00 -5.77
CA PHE A 531 -19.98 -16.86 -4.86
C PHE A 531 -20.26 -17.29 -3.42
N LEU A 532 -21.28 -18.10 -3.15
CA LEU A 532 -21.60 -18.58 -1.80
C LEU A 532 -20.45 -19.39 -1.18
N LEU A 533 -19.84 -20.29 -1.96
CA LEU A 533 -18.72 -21.13 -1.50
C LEU A 533 -17.50 -20.30 -1.07
N ILE A 534 -17.26 -19.17 -1.73
CA ILE A 534 -16.12 -18.30 -1.45
C ILE A 534 -16.47 -17.23 -0.41
N PHE A 535 -17.65 -16.61 -0.49
CA PHE A 535 -18.03 -15.43 0.29
C PHE A 535 -18.32 -15.73 1.76
N VAL A 536 -18.75 -16.94 2.10
CA VAL A 536 -19.02 -17.34 3.49
C VAL A 536 -17.78 -17.17 4.38
N TRP A 537 -16.57 -17.28 3.82
CA TRP A 537 -15.30 -17.12 4.54
C TRP A 537 -14.83 -15.68 4.68
N MET A 538 -15.48 -14.72 3.99
CA MET A 538 -15.09 -13.32 4.06
C MET A 538 -15.46 -12.68 5.40
N PRO A 539 -14.65 -11.76 5.94
CA PRO A 539 -15.00 -11.04 7.16
C PRO A 539 -16.15 -10.05 6.93
N GLU A 540 -16.84 -9.69 8.00
CA GLU A 540 -17.80 -8.58 7.97
C GLU A 540 -17.07 -7.23 7.94
N SER A 541 -17.74 -6.16 7.52
CA SER A 541 -17.17 -4.81 7.49
C SER A 541 -16.64 -4.35 8.88
N PRO A 542 -15.40 -3.84 8.96
CA PRO A 542 -14.86 -3.29 10.20
C PRO A 542 -15.63 -2.03 10.65
N ASN A 543 -16.16 -1.24 9.71
CA ASN A 543 -16.99 -0.08 10.02
C ASN A 543 -18.30 -0.50 10.70
N TYR A 544 -18.97 -1.54 10.18
CA TYR A 544 -20.18 -2.07 10.79
C TYR A 544 -19.93 -2.61 12.21
N LEU A 545 -18.84 -3.35 12.42
CA LEU A 545 -18.49 -3.91 13.72
C LEU A 545 -18.22 -2.80 14.77
N LEU A 546 -17.52 -1.73 14.36
CA LEU A 546 -17.34 -0.54 15.20
C LEU A 546 -18.66 0.21 15.48
N MET A 547 -19.55 0.33 14.50
CA MET A 547 -20.89 0.92 14.71
C MET A 547 -21.71 0.15 15.74
N LYS A 548 -21.52 -1.17 15.87
CA LYS A 548 -22.15 -2.01 16.89
C LYS A 548 -21.43 -1.98 18.25
N GLY A 549 -20.30 -1.28 18.35
CA GLY A 549 -19.47 -1.22 19.55
C GLY A 549 -18.59 -2.45 19.78
N ASP A 550 -18.42 -3.33 18.79
CA ASP A 550 -17.63 -4.56 18.90
C ASP A 550 -16.19 -4.32 18.40
N TYR A 551 -15.39 -3.64 19.23
CA TYR A 551 -14.02 -3.20 18.88
C TYR A 551 -13.07 -4.38 18.61
N GLU A 552 -13.17 -5.46 19.39
CA GLU A 552 -12.30 -6.63 19.26
C GLU A 552 -12.51 -7.34 17.92
N LYS A 553 -13.77 -7.57 17.52
CA LYS A 553 -14.05 -8.18 16.20
C LYS A 553 -13.67 -7.23 15.06
N ALA A 554 -13.83 -5.93 15.22
CA ALA A 554 -13.40 -4.96 14.22
C ALA A 554 -11.88 -4.99 14.02
N LYS A 555 -11.11 -5.09 15.11
CA LYS A 555 -9.65 -5.25 15.08
C LYS A 555 -9.24 -6.59 14.45
N GLU A 556 -9.89 -7.68 14.81
CA GLU A 556 -9.64 -9.00 14.21
C GLU A 556 -9.91 -8.96 12.69
N CYS A 557 -11.02 -8.35 12.28
CA CYS A 557 -11.35 -8.15 10.86
C CYS A 557 -10.27 -7.32 10.15
N LEU A 558 -9.93 -6.15 10.69
CA LEU A 558 -9.00 -5.23 10.04
C LEU A 558 -7.58 -5.83 9.98
N SER A 559 -7.18 -6.63 10.98
CA SER A 559 -5.89 -7.35 10.96
C SER A 559 -5.79 -8.43 9.88
N LYS A 560 -6.92 -8.97 9.40
CA LYS A 560 -6.98 -9.86 8.23
C LYS A 560 -6.95 -9.11 6.89
N LEU A 561 -7.18 -7.80 6.92
CA LEU A 561 -7.31 -6.93 5.74
C LEU A 561 -6.14 -5.95 5.56
N ARG A 562 -5.33 -5.71 6.59
CA ARG A 562 -4.29 -4.68 6.62
C ARG A 562 -2.97 -5.18 7.22
N PRO A 563 -1.84 -4.51 6.93
CA PRO A 563 -0.62 -4.65 7.72
C PRO A 563 -0.87 -4.34 9.20
N ILE A 564 -0.27 -5.13 10.10
CA ILE A 564 -0.54 -5.10 11.56
C ILE A 564 -0.22 -3.73 12.17
N ASP A 565 0.80 -3.08 11.64
CA ASP A 565 1.30 -1.75 11.96
C ASP A 565 0.34 -0.61 11.61
N GLU A 566 -0.58 -0.81 10.66
CA GLU A 566 -1.58 0.18 10.27
C GLU A 566 -2.95 -0.03 10.94
N VAL A 567 -3.21 -1.23 11.45
CA VAL A 567 -4.52 -1.64 11.99
C VAL A 567 -5.00 -0.71 13.09
N GLU A 568 -4.19 -0.44 14.12
CA GLU A 568 -4.65 0.35 15.28
C GLU A 568 -4.94 1.80 14.91
N LYS A 569 -4.12 2.38 14.01
CA LYS A 569 -4.31 3.74 13.52
C LYS A 569 -5.58 3.86 12.67
N GLU A 570 -5.77 2.95 11.71
CA GLU A 570 -6.98 2.97 10.86
C GLU A 570 -8.24 2.67 11.68
N LEU A 571 -8.17 1.79 12.68
CA LEU A 571 -9.29 1.48 13.58
C LEU A 571 -9.71 2.71 14.40
N GLN A 572 -8.73 3.47 14.91
CA GLN A 572 -8.97 4.72 15.63
C GLN A 572 -9.56 5.80 14.72
N ASP A 573 -9.00 5.99 13.52
CA ASP A 573 -9.53 6.94 12.51
C ASP A 573 -11.01 6.64 12.19
N ILE A 574 -11.36 5.37 12.03
CA ILE A 574 -12.75 4.96 11.77
C ILE A 574 -13.63 5.24 13.00
N ALA A 575 -13.18 4.89 14.21
CA ALA A 575 -13.94 5.12 15.44
C ALA A 575 -14.21 6.60 15.69
N ASP A 576 -13.24 7.47 15.41
CA ASP A 576 -13.40 8.92 15.57
C ASP A 576 -14.34 9.50 14.50
N SER A 577 -14.27 9.01 13.26
CA SER A 577 -15.22 9.39 12.22
C SER A 577 -16.67 9.04 12.61
N ILE A 578 -16.92 7.85 13.15
CA ILE A 578 -18.25 7.40 13.61
C ILE A 578 -18.78 8.29 14.74
N LYS A 579 -17.92 8.76 15.65
CA LYS A 579 -18.32 9.65 16.75
C LYS A 579 -18.73 11.04 16.27
N GLU A 580 -17.99 11.64 15.35
CA GLU A 580 -18.36 12.93 14.74
C GLU A 580 -19.71 12.84 14.01
N ASP A 581 -19.92 11.69 13.37
CA ASP A 581 -21.05 11.40 12.52
C ASP A 581 -22.34 11.05 13.30
N ALA A 582 -22.26 10.58 14.56
CA ALA A 582 -23.41 10.13 15.37
C ALA A 582 -24.55 11.17 15.56
N SER A 583 -24.30 12.44 15.28
CA SER A 583 -25.28 13.54 15.40
C SER A 583 -26.30 13.62 14.24
N ILE A 584 -26.05 12.98 13.10
CA ILE A 584 -26.84 13.15 11.87
C ILE A 584 -27.86 12.02 11.72
N LYS A 585 -29.16 12.33 11.87
CA LYS A 585 -30.26 11.37 11.68
C LYS A 585 -30.73 11.31 10.21
N PHE A 586 -31.30 10.19 9.78
CA PHE A 586 -31.88 10.00 8.45
C PHE A 586 -32.84 11.13 8.00
N ILE A 587 -33.66 11.66 8.92
CA ILE A 587 -34.62 12.72 8.61
C ILE A 587 -33.96 14.00 8.09
N HIS A 588 -32.68 14.22 8.40
CA HIS A 588 -31.90 15.35 7.90
C HIS A 588 -31.69 15.32 6.39
N LEU A 589 -31.84 14.16 5.73
CA LEU A 589 -31.84 14.05 4.28
C LEU A 589 -32.94 14.91 3.65
N PHE A 590 -34.11 14.98 4.30
CA PHE A 590 -35.27 15.73 3.81
C PHE A 590 -35.45 17.10 4.48
N THR A 591 -34.95 17.30 5.71
CA THR A 591 -35.12 18.59 6.39
C THR A 591 -34.02 19.60 6.04
N SER A 592 -32.77 19.15 5.83
CA SER A 592 -31.66 20.03 5.46
C SER A 592 -31.79 20.53 4.03
N LYS A 593 -31.63 21.85 3.83
CA LYS A 593 -31.65 22.47 2.50
C LYS A 593 -30.52 21.95 1.61
N VAL A 594 -29.35 21.66 2.18
CA VAL A 594 -28.16 21.17 1.44
C VAL A 594 -28.36 19.71 1.02
N HIS A 595 -28.85 18.84 1.91
CA HIS A 595 -29.06 17.43 1.60
C HIS A 595 -30.20 17.22 0.60
N ARG A 596 -31.28 18.01 0.69
CA ARG A 596 -32.32 18.02 -0.35
C ARG A 596 -31.79 18.40 -1.73
N LYS A 597 -30.95 19.43 -1.81
CA LYS A 597 -30.30 19.80 -3.08
C LYS A 597 -29.40 18.68 -3.60
N SER A 598 -28.64 18.04 -2.72
CA SER A 598 -27.80 16.88 -3.06
C SER A 598 -28.66 15.74 -3.65
N LEU A 599 -29.82 15.46 -3.03
CA LEU A 599 -30.77 14.46 -3.51
C LEU A 599 -31.38 14.83 -4.87
N LEU A 600 -31.75 16.09 -5.07
CA LEU A 600 -32.26 16.58 -6.36
C LEU A 600 -31.22 16.48 -7.48
N VAL A 601 -29.95 16.75 -7.19
CA VAL A 601 -28.84 16.60 -8.14
C VAL A 601 -28.71 15.13 -8.56
N VAL A 602 -28.74 14.21 -7.59
CA VAL A 602 -28.69 12.77 -7.84
C VAL A 602 -29.90 12.29 -8.65
N PHE A 603 -31.12 12.71 -8.30
CA PHE A 603 -32.32 12.39 -9.06
C PHE A 603 -32.29 12.96 -10.48
N GLY A 604 -31.79 14.19 -10.66
CA GLY A 604 -31.62 14.79 -11.98
C GLY A 604 -30.68 13.99 -12.88
N MET A 605 -29.54 13.56 -12.34
CA MET A 605 -28.58 12.72 -13.08
C MET A 605 -29.15 11.33 -13.37
N ARG A 606 -29.76 10.66 -12.39
CA ARG A 606 -30.39 9.34 -12.57
C ARG A 606 -31.57 9.40 -13.54
N GLY A 607 -32.34 10.48 -13.52
CA GLY A 607 -33.42 10.73 -14.46
C GLY A 607 -32.89 10.85 -15.89
N GLY A 608 -31.88 11.69 -16.11
CA GLY A 608 -31.21 11.80 -17.41
C GLY A 608 -30.58 10.49 -17.88
N GLN A 609 -30.09 9.68 -16.94
CA GLN A 609 -29.54 8.34 -17.22
C GLN A 609 -30.62 7.40 -17.75
N GLN A 610 -31.73 7.25 -17.03
CA GLN A 610 -32.77 6.26 -17.35
C GLN A 610 -33.70 6.69 -18.49
N LEU A 611 -34.05 7.98 -18.54
CA LEU A 611 -34.91 8.54 -19.57
C LEU A 611 -34.18 8.75 -20.91
N SER A 612 -32.88 8.43 -20.99
CA SER A 612 -32.17 8.27 -22.28
C SER A 612 -32.57 7.00 -23.02
N GLY A 613 -33.32 6.08 -22.38
CA GLY A 613 -33.75 4.82 -22.99
C GLY A 613 -32.77 3.66 -22.83
N ILE A 614 -31.63 3.86 -22.16
CA ILE A 614 -30.56 2.85 -22.02
C ILE A 614 -31.08 1.46 -21.60
N VAL A 615 -31.95 1.37 -20.59
CA VAL A 615 -32.46 0.07 -20.12
C VAL A 615 -33.39 -0.59 -21.13
N ALA A 616 -34.19 0.21 -21.84
CA ALA A 616 -35.04 -0.30 -22.91
C ALA A 616 -34.17 -0.85 -24.06
N PHE A 617 -33.12 -0.13 -24.43
CA PHE A 617 -32.17 -0.60 -25.45
C PHE A 617 -31.42 -1.84 -25.01
N ILE A 618 -31.10 -1.99 -23.72
CA ILE A 618 -30.48 -3.21 -23.20
C ILE A 618 -31.46 -4.38 -23.25
N PHE A 619 -32.70 -4.18 -22.81
CA PHE A 619 -33.70 -5.26 -22.72
C PHE A 619 -34.20 -5.73 -24.09
N TYR A 620 -34.27 -4.82 -25.06
CA TYR A 620 -34.80 -5.09 -26.39
C TYR A 620 -33.74 -4.95 -27.48
N ALA A 621 -32.44 -5.05 -27.14
CA ALA A 621 -31.33 -4.80 -28.07
C ALA A 621 -31.46 -5.61 -29.36
N GLN A 622 -31.68 -6.93 -29.22
CA GLN A 622 -31.83 -7.82 -30.37
C GLN A 622 -33.09 -7.49 -31.19
N THR A 623 -34.20 -7.14 -30.55
CA THR A 623 -35.42 -6.70 -31.23
C THR A 623 -35.21 -5.40 -32.01
N VAL A 624 -34.45 -4.45 -31.47
CA VAL A 624 -34.11 -3.20 -32.17
C VAL A 624 -33.25 -3.51 -33.39
N PHE A 625 -32.22 -4.35 -33.27
CA PHE A 625 -31.38 -4.71 -34.40
C PHE A 625 -32.13 -5.52 -35.48
N ASN A 626 -33.05 -6.41 -35.09
CA ASN A 626 -33.91 -7.13 -36.04
C ASN A 626 -34.70 -6.19 -36.96
N GLU A 627 -35.16 -5.05 -36.44
CA GLU A 627 -36.03 -4.11 -37.19
C GLU A 627 -35.26 -2.95 -37.82
N ALA A 628 -34.00 -2.76 -37.42
CA ALA A 628 -33.20 -1.61 -37.81
C ALA A 628 -32.44 -1.84 -39.13
N SER A 629 -31.84 -3.01 -39.35
CA SER A 629 -30.97 -3.27 -40.50
C SER A 629 -30.63 -4.74 -40.68
N ASP A 630 -30.58 -5.21 -41.93
CA ASP A 630 -30.19 -6.58 -42.30
C ASP A 630 -28.67 -6.76 -42.53
N VAL A 631 -27.86 -5.71 -42.29
CA VAL A 631 -26.42 -5.71 -42.64
C VAL A 631 -25.60 -6.68 -41.80
N ILE A 632 -25.93 -6.85 -40.52
CA ILE A 632 -25.24 -7.73 -39.57
C ILE A 632 -26.30 -8.53 -38.84
N THR A 633 -26.01 -9.81 -38.54
CA THR A 633 -26.95 -10.61 -37.75
C THR A 633 -27.23 -9.94 -36.40
N PRO A 634 -28.50 -9.86 -35.96
CA PRO A 634 -28.91 -9.15 -34.75
C PRO A 634 -28.09 -9.55 -33.51
N LEU A 635 -27.81 -10.84 -33.38
CA LEU A 635 -26.98 -11.39 -32.32
C LEU A 635 -25.53 -10.85 -32.34
N MET A 636 -24.90 -10.80 -33.52
CA MET A 636 -23.54 -10.27 -33.66
C MET A 636 -23.52 -8.77 -33.36
N SER A 637 -24.56 -8.03 -33.76
CA SER A 637 -24.71 -6.60 -33.43
C SER A 637 -24.76 -6.35 -31.92
N VAL A 638 -25.48 -7.18 -31.16
CA VAL A 638 -25.55 -7.08 -29.70
C VAL A 638 -24.20 -7.41 -29.03
N ILE A 639 -23.49 -8.43 -29.51
CA ILE A 639 -22.17 -8.80 -29.00
C ILE A 639 -21.16 -7.64 -29.23
N ILE A 640 -21.16 -7.05 -30.43
CA ILE A 640 -20.32 -5.90 -30.73
C ILE A 640 -20.71 -4.71 -29.83
N LEU A 641 -22.00 -4.48 -29.64
CA LEU A 641 -22.52 -3.37 -28.85
C LEU A 641 -21.99 -3.39 -27.41
N TYR A 642 -22.11 -4.54 -26.73
CA TYR A 642 -21.62 -4.66 -25.36
C TYR A 642 -20.10 -4.70 -25.28
N SER A 643 -19.41 -5.22 -26.31
CA SER A 643 -17.95 -5.15 -26.39
C SER A 643 -17.45 -3.71 -26.48
N VAL A 644 -18.09 -2.88 -27.32
CA VAL A 644 -17.82 -1.44 -27.41
C VAL A 644 -18.12 -0.77 -26.06
N GLN A 645 -19.25 -1.07 -25.44
CA GLN A 645 -19.63 -0.50 -24.15
C GLN A 645 -18.59 -0.78 -23.04
N ILE A 646 -18.07 -2.01 -22.98
CA ILE A 646 -16.99 -2.39 -22.06
C ILE A 646 -15.71 -1.59 -22.33
N VAL A 647 -15.27 -1.52 -23.60
CA VAL A 647 -14.06 -0.77 -23.99
C VAL A 647 -14.15 0.69 -23.57
N PHE A 648 -15.27 1.36 -23.88
CA PHE A 648 -15.44 2.77 -23.54
C PHE A 648 -15.66 3.01 -22.04
N SER A 649 -16.20 2.04 -21.31
CA SER A 649 -16.27 2.09 -19.84
C SER A 649 -14.89 2.02 -19.19
N ILE A 650 -13.98 1.19 -19.73
CA ILE A 650 -12.56 1.14 -19.29
C ILE A 650 -11.85 2.45 -19.63
N VAL A 651 -12.09 3.02 -20.81
CA VAL A 651 -11.54 4.33 -21.17
C VAL A 651 -12.04 5.39 -20.18
N SER A 652 -13.35 5.43 -19.91
CA SER A 652 -13.96 6.37 -18.95
C SER A 652 -13.28 6.33 -17.58
N SER A 653 -13.07 5.14 -17.01
CA SER A 653 -12.48 4.99 -15.67
C SER A 653 -11.05 5.51 -15.59
N ILE A 654 -10.29 5.51 -16.69
CA ILE A 654 -8.94 6.11 -16.76
C ILE A 654 -9.01 7.64 -16.84
N PHE A 655 -10.00 8.19 -17.55
CA PHE A 655 -10.10 9.63 -17.81
C PHE A 655 -10.88 10.41 -16.73
N VAL A 656 -11.73 9.75 -15.93
CA VAL A 656 -12.61 10.41 -14.95
C VAL A 656 -11.87 11.26 -13.92
N ASP A 657 -10.70 10.79 -13.48
CA ASP A 657 -9.86 11.51 -12.52
C ASP A 657 -9.03 12.62 -13.19
N ARG A 658 -8.81 12.53 -14.52
CA ARG A 658 -8.05 13.54 -15.28
C ARG A 658 -8.93 14.69 -15.75
N VAL A 659 -10.12 14.43 -16.27
CA VAL A 659 -10.99 15.44 -16.89
C VAL A 659 -11.94 16.09 -15.87
N GLY A 660 -12.44 15.32 -14.90
CA GLY A 660 -13.50 15.76 -13.98
C GLY A 660 -14.85 15.16 -14.34
N ARG A 661 -15.76 15.13 -13.37
CA ARG A 661 -17.03 14.39 -13.48
C ARG A 661 -18.04 15.17 -14.33
N ARG A 662 -18.14 16.48 -14.14
CA ARG A 662 -19.14 17.33 -14.79
C ARG A 662 -18.90 17.48 -16.30
N PRO A 663 -17.68 17.75 -16.80
CA PRO A 663 -17.43 17.82 -18.25
C PRO A 663 -17.74 16.52 -18.98
N LEU A 664 -17.39 15.37 -18.39
CA LEU A 664 -17.65 14.06 -18.99
C LEU A 664 -19.15 13.75 -19.08
N LEU A 665 -19.93 14.08 -18.04
CA LEU A 665 -21.39 13.97 -18.08
C LEU A 665 -22.00 14.84 -19.20
N ILE A 666 -21.54 16.09 -19.35
CA ILE A 666 -22.03 17.02 -20.36
C ILE A 666 -21.75 16.50 -21.77
N VAL A 667 -20.52 16.07 -22.05
CA VAL A 667 -20.14 15.53 -23.36
C VAL A 667 -20.94 14.26 -23.66
N SER A 668 -21.02 13.35 -22.69
CA SER A 668 -21.71 12.07 -22.81
C SER A 668 -23.18 12.25 -23.20
N ILE A 669 -23.94 13.03 -22.43
CA ILE A 669 -25.38 13.21 -22.67
C ILE A 669 -25.68 14.06 -23.91
N SER A 670 -24.78 14.98 -24.30
CA SER A 670 -24.92 15.78 -25.53
C SER A 670 -24.83 14.90 -26.78
N VAL A 671 -23.81 14.04 -26.84
CA VAL A 671 -23.63 13.11 -27.97
C VAL A 671 -24.76 12.06 -27.99
N VAL A 672 -25.21 11.59 -26.82
CA VAL A 672 -26.39 10.72 -26.70
C VAL A 672 -27.63 11.37 -27.30
N ALA A 673 -27.92 12.63 -26.95
CA ALA A 673 -29.08 13.35 -27.48
C ALA A 673 -29.03 13.49 -29.01
N ILE A 674 -27.85 13.78 -29.57
CA ILE A 674 -27.64 13.92 -31.01
C ILE A 674 -27.77 12.57 -31.73
N ALA A 675 -27.17 11.50 -31.19
CA ALA A 675 -27.25 10.16 -31.77
C ALA A 675 -28.71 9.68 -31.82
N LEU A 676 -29.44 9.80 -30.71
CA LEU A 676 -30.86 9.45 -30.66
C LEU A 676 -31.72 10.28 -31.61
N LEU A 677 -31.40 11.58 -31.79
CA LEU A 677 -32.12 12.44 -32.73
C LEU A 677 -31.88 12.02 -34.18
N ALA A 678 -30.63 11.66 -34.52
CA ALA A 678 -30.28 11.19 -35.85
C ALA A 678 -30.99 9.87 -36.18
N GLU A 679 -31.03 8.94 -35.23
CA GLU A 679 -31.75 7.67 -35.38
C GLU A 679 -33.27 7.86 -35.45
N ALA A 680 -33.84 8.72 -34.60
CA ALA A 680 -35.26 9.06 -34.65
C ALA A 680 -35.65 9.63 -36.02
N THR A 681 -34.80 10.51 -36.56
CA THR A 681 -34.99 11.12 -37.87
C THR A 681 -34.91 10.06 -38.97
N PHE A 682 -33.94 9.15 -38.90
CA PHE A 682 -33.83 8.04 -39.86
C PHE A 682 -35.10 7.19 -39.90
N PHE A 683 -35.58 6.71 -38.74
CA PHE A 683 -36.79 5.89 -38.67
C PHE A 683 -38.03 6.66 -39.13
N TYR A 684 -38.11 7.96 -38.85
CA TYR A 684 -39.22 8.79 -39.33
C TYR A 684 -39.20 8.96 -40.86
N LEU A 685 -38.03 9.20 -41.45
CA LEU A 685 -37.91 9.34 -42.91
C LEU A 685 -38.21 8.03 -43.64
N ARG A 686 -37.81 6.88 -43.08
CA ARG A 686 -38.06 5.53 -43.61
C ARG A 686 -39.53 5.13 -43.47
N ASP A 687 -40.08 5.22 -42.26
CA ASP A 687 -41.35 4.58 -41.90
C ASP A 687 -42.57 5.49 -42.12
N VAL A 688 -42.39 6.82 -42.06
CA VAL A 688 -43.49 7.81 -42.21
C VAL A 688 -43.44 8.52 -43.55
N ASN A 689 -42.27 9.05 -43.95
CA ASN A 689 -42.13 9.77 -45.21
C ASN A 689 -41.85 8.84 -46.41
N HIS A 690 -41.64 7.54 -46.16
CA HIS A 690 -41.37 6.51 -47.18
C HIS A 690 -40.23 6.90 -48.16
N LEU A 691 -39.21 7.62 -47.66
CA LEU A 691 -38.03 7.97 -48.44
C LEU A 691 -37.07 6.79 -48.51
N ASP A 692 -36.43 6.61 -49.67
CA ASP A 692 -35.34 5.65 -49.84
C ASP A 692 -34.12 6.11 -49.02
N VAL A 693 -33.84 5.37 -47.96
CA VAL A 693 -32.72 5.60 -47.03
C VAL A 693 -31.69 4.47 -47.10
N ASP A 694 -31.66 3.66 -48.16
CA ASP A 694 -30.79 2.47 -48.25
C ASP A 694 -29.30 2.83 -48.12
N ARG A 695 -28.89 3.99 -48.66
CA ARG A 695 -27.52 4.52 -48.51
C ARG A 695 -27.15 4.86 -47.07
N LEU A 696 -28.13 5.02 -46.20
CA LEU A 696 -27.99 5.30 -44.78
C LEU A 696 -28.33 4.07 -43.92
N GLY A 697 -28.48 2.87 -44.49
CA GLY A 697 -28.82 1.64 -43.75
C GLY A 697 -27.82 1.22 -42.65
N TRP A 698 -26.64 1.83 -42.61
CA TRP A 698 -25.65 1.69 -41.54
C TRP A 698 -25.94 2.58 -40.33
N LEU A 699 -26.76 3.63 -40.48
CA LEU A 699 -26.96 4.68 -39.48
C LEU A 699 -27.62 4.18 -38.19
N PRO A 700 -28.64 3.31 -38.19
CA PRO A 700 -29.20 2.77 -36.94
C PRO A 700 -28.17 1.97 -36.12
N ILE A 701 -27.36 1.15 -36.79
CA ILE A 701 -26.32 0.35 -36.13
C ILE A 701 -25.20 1.28 -35.61
N GLY A 702 -24.70 2.17 -36.46
CA GLY A 702 -23.65 3.13 -36.11
C GLY A 702 -24.09 4.12 -35.03
N GLY A 703 -25.34 4.58 -35.09
CA GLY A 703 -25.96 5.47 -34.11
C GLY A 703 -26.02 4.84 -32.73
N LEU A 704 -26.52 3.60 -32.63
CA LEU A 704 -26.54 2.87 -31.36
C LEU A 704 -25.15 2.63 -30.79
N PHE A 705 -24.14 2.37 -31.63
CA PHE A 705 -22.75 2.27 -31.15
C PHE A 705 -22.23 3.60 -30.61
N VAL A 706 -22.50 4.72 -31.31
CA VAL A 706 -22.12 6.06 -30.83
C VAL A 706 -22.85 6.40 -29.54
N PHE A 707 -24.14 6.09 -29.43
CA PHE A 707 -24.93 6.20 -28.22
C PHE A 707 -24.28 5.42 -27.07
N MET A 708 -24.00 4.13 -27.26
CA MET A 708 -23.45 3.26 -26.21
C MET A 708 -22.03 3.67 -25.80
N ALA A 709 -21.17 4.00 -26.77
CA ALA A 709 -19.82 4.49 -26.51
C ALA A 709 -19.85 5.79 -25.70
N SER A 710 -20.67 6.76 -26.13
CA SER A 710 -20.81 8.04 -25.44
C SER A 710 -21.41 7.88 -24.05
N PHE A 711 -22.46 7.07 -23.92
CA PHE A 711 -23.11 6.78 -22.64
C PHE A 711 -22.12 6.19 -21.63
N SER A 712 -21.26 5.27 -22.10
CA SER A 712 -20.20 4.64 -21.29
C SER A 712 -19.14 5.61 -20.77
N ILE A 713 -18.84 6.67 -21.54
CA ILE A 713 -17.84 7.68 -21.16
C ILE A 713 -18.27 8.48 -19.92
N GLY A 714 -19.56 8.72 -19.72
CA GLY A 714 -20.03 9.58 -18.63
C GLY A 714 -21.23 9.02 -17.89
N MET A 715 -22.39 8.99 -18.55
CA MET A 715 -23.69 8.67 -17.94
C MET A 715 -23.77 7.27 -17.31
N GLN A 716 -22.95 6.31 -17.74
CA GLN A 716 -22.92 4.96 -17.17
C GLN A 716 -22.35 4.92 -15.74
N ILE A 717 -21.18 5.55 -15.54
CA ILE A 717 -20.36 5.35 -14.34
C ILE A 717 -20.53 6.49 -13.33
N ILE A 718 -20.56 7.74 -13.81
CA ILE A 718 -20.44 8.93 -12.95
C ILE A 718 -21.63 9.10 -11.98
N PRO A 719 -22.91 8.86 -12.37
CA PRO A 719 -24.03 8.99 -11.44
C PRO A 719 -23.93 8.07 -10.21
N LEU A 720 -23.28 6.92 -10.33
CA LEU A 720 -23.05 6.00 -9.21
C LEU A 720 -22.02 6.56 -8.23
N PHE A 721 -20.95 7.19 -8.73
CA PHE A 721 -19.87 7.73 -7.89
C PHE A 721 -20.23 9.01 -7.15
N ILE A 722 -20.95 9.94 -7.79
CA ILE A 722 -21.27 11.22 -7.17
C ILE A 722 -22.11 11.03 -5.90
N VAL A 723 -22.90 9.96 -5.80
CA VAL A 723 -23.63 9.62 -4.55
C VAL A 723 -22.66 9.45 -3.37
N GLY A 724 -21.50 8.84 -3.59
CA GLY A 724 -20.47 8.69 -2.57
C GLY A 724 -19.71 9.97 -2.23
N GLU A 725 -19.66 10.92 -3.17
CA GLU A 725 -18.92 12.19 -3.06
C GLU A 725 -19.79 13.34 -2.51
N ILE A 726 -21.12 13.27 -2.66
CA ILE A 726 -22.06 14.36 -2.30
C ILE A 726 -22.74 14.17 -0.94
N PHE A 727 -22.84 12.93 -0.45
CA PHE A 727 -23.49 12.61 0.83
C PHE A 727 -22.48 12.30 1.96
N PRO A 728 -22.70 12.83 3.18
CA PRO A 728 -21.95 12.44 4.38
C PRO A 728 -22.24 10.99 4.78
N THR A 729 -21.31 10.36 5.49
CA THR A 729 -21.25 8.90 5.73
C THR A 729 -22.55 8.33 6.28
N ASN A 730 -23.17 8.93 7.31
CA ASN A 730 -24.39 8.38 7.93
C ASN A 730 -25.63 8.38 7.04
N ILE A 731 -25.75 9.36 6.15
CA ILE A 731 -26.91 9.46 5.26
C ILE A 731 -26.61 8.94 3.86
N ARG A 732 -25.36 8.54 3.59
CA ARG A 732 -24.92 8.01 2.30
C ARG A 732 -25.67 6.74 1.93
N ALA A 733 -25.83 5.80 2.87
CA ALA A 733 -26.56 4.56 2.63
C ALA A 733 -28.03 4.83 2.23
N TYR A 734 -28.68 5.75 2.92
CA TYR A 734 -30.04 6.18 2.59
C TYR A 734 -30.10 6.93 1.25
N GLY A 735 -29.16 7.86 1.00
CA GLY A 735 -29.07 8.59 -0.28
C GLY A 735 -28.86 7.66 -1.48
N ALA A 736 -28.05 6.61 -1.32
CA ALA A 736 -27.87 5.55 -2.30
C ALA A 736 -29.17 4.74 -2.51
N ALA A 737 -29.83 4.32 -1.43
CA ALA A 737 -31.09 3.58 -1.54
C ALA A 737 -32.18 4.38 -2.28
N PHE A 738 -32.35 5.68 -1.97
CA PHE A 738 -33.29 6.53 -2.71
C PHE A 738 -32.89 6.74 -4.17
N SER A 739 -31.59 6.88 -4.44
CA SER A 739 -31.07 6.93 -5.82
C SER A 739 -31.43 5.66 -6.60
N ASP A 740 -31.31 4.49 -5.98
CA ASP A 740 -31.56 3.21 -6.64
C ASP A 740 -33.06 2.95 -6.85
N ILE A 741 -33.89 3.30 -5.88
CA ILE A 741 -35.35 3.29 -6.05
C ILE A 741 -35.76 4.16 -7.24
N TYR A 742 -35.19 5.37 -7.33
CA TYR A 742 -35.44 6.28 -8.45
C TYR A 742 -34.94 5.71 -9.79
N TYR A 743 -33.76 5.10 -9.79
CA TYR A 743 -33.20 4.40 -10.96
C TYR A 743 -34.16 3.32 -11.48
N PHE A 744 -34.60 2.39 -10.62
CA PHE A 744 -35.47 1.29 -11.04
C PHE A 744 -36.85 1.78 -11.51
N LEU A 745 -37.43 2.77 -10.82
CA LEU A 745 -38.73 3.33 -11.19
C LEU A 745 -38.69 3.97 -12.57
N PHE A 746 -37.69 4.80 -12.85
CA PHE A 746 -37.57 5.46 -14.15
C PHE A 746 -37.11 4.51 -15.26
N ALA A 747 -36.31 3.49 -14.93
CA ALA A 747 -36.00 2.40 -15.85
C ALA A 747 -37.27 1.63 -16.25
N PHE A 748 -38.15 1.34 -15.30
CA PHE A 748 -39.45 0.69 -15.55
C PHE A 748 -40.31 1.54 -16.48
N ILE A 749 -40.47 2.83 -16.15
CA ILE A 749 -41.26 3.78 -16.96
C ILE A 749 -40.70 3.86 -18.38
N ALA A 750 -39.40 4.07 -18.55
CA ALA A 750 -38.76 4.17 -19.86
C ALA A 750 -38.91 2.87 -20.67
N SER A 751 -38.75 1.71 -20.04
CA SER A 751 -38.83 0.41 -20.72
C SER A 751 -40.26 0.06 -21.17
N LYS A 752 -41.28 0.36 -20.34
CA LYS A 752 -42.68 0.20 -20.76
C LYS A 752 -43.09 1.24 -21.79
N PHE A 753 -42.64 2.49 -21.64
CA PHE A 753 -42.87 3.53 -22.64
C PHE A 753 -42.29 3.13 -24.00
N PHE A 754 -41.06 2.62 -24.02
CA PHE A 754 -40.41 2.14 -25.24
C PHE A 754 -41.25 1.06 -25.93
N GLN A 755 -41.64 0.00 -25.21
CA GLN A 755 -42.43 -1.09 -25.79
C GLN A 755 -43.79 -0.61 -26.31
N VAL A 756 -44.56 0.15 -25.52
CA VAL A 756 -45.89 0.62 -25.92
C VAL A 756 -45.82 1.53 -27.14
N THR A 757 -44.87 2.47 -27.17
CA THR A 757 -44.75 3.42 -28.28
C THR A 757 -44.16 2.79 -29.54
N LYS A 758 -43.20 1.88 -29.41
CA LYS A 758 -42.70 1.06 -30.50
C LYS A 758 -43.83 0.27 -31.17
N ASP A 759 -44.61 -0.46 -30.38
CA ASP A 759 -45.66 -1.34 -30.91
C ASP A 759 -46.81 -0.56 -31.57
N THR A 760 -47.09 0.66 -31.07
CA THR A 760 -48.21 1.48 -31.57
C THR A 760 -47.80 2.39 -32.74
N TYR A 761 -46.60 2.97 -32.67
CA TYR A 761 -46.19 4.05 -33.56
C TYR A 761 -44.90 3.77 -34.33
N GLY A 762 -44.15 2.70 -34.03
CA GLY A 762 -42.83 2.42 -34.61
C GLY A 762 -41.67 3.03 -33.83
N LEU A 763 -40.44 2.78 -34.28
CA LEU A 763 -39.21 3.12 -33.54
C LEU A 763 -38.94 4.64 -33.45
N TYR A 764 -39.48 5.48 -34.34
CA TYR A 764 -39.15 6.92 -34.31
C TYR A 764 -39.68 7.65 -33.06
N VAL A 765 -40.88 7.32 -32.56
CA VAL A 765 -41.49 7.96 -31.38
C VAL A 765 -40.67 7.77 -30.10
N PRO A 766 -40.26 6.54 -29.72
CA PRO A 766 -39.43 6.36 -28.53
C PRO A 766 -38.08 7.08 -28.65
N PHE A 767 -37.43 7.04 -29.81
CA PHE A 767 -36.13 7.68 -30.02
C PHE A 767 -36.22 9.21 -29.97
N PHE A 768 -37.24 9.84 -30.56
CA PHE A 768 -37.47 11.29 -30.43
C PHE A 768 -37.70 11.68 -28.97
N THR A 769 -38.50 10.89 -28.25
CA THR A 769 -38.82 11.16 -26.85
C THR A 769 -37.57 11.05 -25.97
N PHE A 770 -36.77 9.99 -26.14
CA PHE A 770 -35.51 9.81 -25.40
C PHE A 770 -34.46 10.86 -25.75
N SER A 771 -34.42 11.34 -27.00
CA SER A 771 -33.58 12.49 -27.37
C SER A 771 -34.02 13.76 -26.62
N ALA A 772 -35.32 14.08 -26.61
CA ALA A 772 -35.85 15.23 -25.88
C ALA A 772 -35.58 15.13 -24.37
N CYS A 773 -35.78 13.94 -23.77
CA CYS A 773 -35.45 13.69 -22.37
C CYS A 773 -33.95 13.84 -22.09
N SER A 774 -33.08 13.41 -23.02
CA SER A 774 -31.62 13.58 -22.89
C SER A 774 -31.22 15.06 -22.95
N ILE A 775 -31.87 15.88 -23.77
CA ILE A 775 -31.68 17.34 -23.80
C ILE A 775 -32.10 17.98 -22.47
N VAL A 776 -33.23 17.57 -21.90
CA VAL A 776 -33.65 18.03 -20.56
C VAL A 776 -32.63 17.60 -19.50
N GLY A 777 -32.15 16.35 -19.56
CA GLY A 777 -31.09 15.84 -18.70
C GLY A 777 -29.81 16.67 -18.81
N LEU A 778 -29.41 17.06 -20.03
CA LEU A 778 -28.25 17.94 -20.28
C LEU A 778 -28.42 19.29 -19.56
N ILE A 779 -29.59 19.92 -19.67
CA ILE A 779 -29.88 21.19 -19.01
C ILE A 779 -29.76 21.04 -17.48
N VAL A 780 -30.29 19.95 -16.93
CA VAL A 780 -30.21 19.66 -15.49
C VAL A 780 -28.76 19.47 -15.06
N ILE A 781 -27.97 18.69 -15.80
CA ILE A 781 -26.55 18.45 -15.52
C ILE A 781 -25.75 19.74 -15.57
N VAL A 782 -25.93 20.55 -16.62
CA VAL A 782 -25.22 21.83 -16.77
C VAL A 782 -25.56 22.80 -15.64
N LYS A 783 -26.83 22.89 -15.22
CA LYS A 783 -27.26 23.89 -14.22
C LYS A 783 -27.01 23.48 -12.78
N PHE A 784 -27.22 22.20 -12.43
CA PHE A 784 -27.36 21.80 -11.03
C PHE A 784 -26.25 20.87 -10.52
N VAL A 785 -25.56 20.13 -11.41
CA VAL A 785 -24.52 19.18 -10.98
C VAL A 785 -23.22 19.95 -10.70
N PRO A 786 -22.69 19.95 -9.46
CA PRO A 786 -21.40 20.55 -9.15
C PRO A 786 -20.25 19.68 -9.67
N GLU A 787 -19.09 20.29 -9.89
CA GLU A 787 -17.86 19.52 -10.10
C GLU A 787 -17.33 19.02 -8.76
N THR A 788 -17.02 17.73 -8.66
CA THR A 788 -16.57 17.08 -7.42
C THR A 788 -15.08 16.73 -7.42
N LYS A 789 -14.43 16.75 -8.58
CA LYS A 789 -12.99 16.46 -8.69
C LYS A 789 -12.15 17.38 -7.78
N ASN A 790 -11.27 16.77 -6.99
CA ASN A 790 -10.34 17.44 -6.07
C ASN A 790 -11.00 18.34 -5.01
N LYS A 791 -12.28 18.12 -4.71
CA LYS A 791 -12.99 18.84 -3.65
C LYS A 791 -13.31 17.92 -2.47
N THR A 792 -13.23 18.48 -1.28
CA THR A 792 -13.70 17.86 -0.05
C THR A 792 -15.23 17.88 0.02
N LEU A 793 -15.83 16.98 0.79
CA LEU A 793 -17.28 16.96 1.03
C LEU A 793 -17.79 18.33 1.56
N HIS A 794 -17.00 18.98 2.39
CA HIS A 794 -17.33 20.30 2.95
C HIS A 794 -17.42 21.38 1.86
N GLU A 795 -16.45 21.42 0.94
CA GLU A 795 -16.44 22.36 -0.18
C GLU A 795 -17.64 22.13 -1.12
N ILE A 796 -17.97 20.87 -1.41
CA ILE A 796 -19.13 20.52 -2.24
C ILE A 796 -20.44 20.95 -1.55
N GLN A 797 -20.58 20.73 -0.25
CA GLN A 797 -21.75 21.16 0.52
C GLN A 797 -21.89 22.68 0.58
N LEU A 798 -20.79 23.43 0.67
CA LEU A 798 -20.78 24.89 0.59
C LEU A 798 -21.23 25.39 -0.79
N GLU A 799 -20.75 24.77 -1.87
CA GLU A 799 -21.17 25.10 -3.23
C GLU A 799 -22.68 24.87 -3.42
N LEU A 800 -23.21 23.73 -2.95
CA LEU A 800 -24.65 23.44 -2.98
C LEU A 800 -25.47 24.40 -2.10
N LYS A 801 -24.90 24.85 -0.98
CA LYS A 801 -25.53 25.86 -0.11
C LYS A 801 -25.64 27.20 -0.83
N ASN A 802 -24.61 27.59 -1.58
CA ASN A 802 -24.47 28.88 -2.24
C ASN A 802 -25.08 28.94 -3.66
N ALA A 803 -25.31 27.80 -4.31
CA ALA A 803 -26.00 27.73 -5.60
C ALA A 803 -27.43 28.32 -5.47
N LYS A 804 -27.75 29.35 -6.27
CA LYS A 804 -29.06 30.02 -6.22
C LYS A 804 -30.18 29.14 -6.75
#